data_AF-A0A9D7UIA5-F1
#
_entry.id   AF-A0A9D7UIA5-F1
#
_cell.length_a   1.000
_cell.length_b   1.000
_cell.length_c   1.000
_cell.angle_alpha   90.00
_cell.angle_beta   90.00
_cell.angle_gamma   90.00
#
_symmetry.space_group_name_H-M   'P 1'
#
loop_
_entity.id
_entity.type
_entity.pdbx_description
1 polymer ?
#
loop_
_entity_poly.entity_id
_entity_poly.type
_entity_poly.pdbx_seq_one_letter_code
_entity_poly.pdbx_strand_id
1 'polypeptide(L)'
;MRSLLRRSFRRAAVAATVATLLAQSGALASQPMNAADALNLAGELLRDGKAVRAKHALVRIDRAALSAPDRERLSELLSAADRRLRHADPVDVSLEKAEIAIAEGDVRSAERHAIAARDHAQATAGQQRSAESILDSATTLRAELQPLAIAALLQAENDFLDSRYPEAKAGFDAVYRSGARLSDEQLRSLERHRTRIYELERERGGVFEVDYTPLGMLQPGRVERTDDPRPTREEPADSGAQVSWASAEPQDAAAQDSQPQAEPAQAAPAPGDDLFQQALRFDAQRYLAEADAAFAEGRFNEAEQKYALVAGAYRQYVSGDEASRADTRLAEARALLQGRSGTLLEGFSGTRDLVRQQAVAEYDNYMEQARAALSQGDFERARALAGSARIAVAERREVFSEAEYNQRAGAVDNLLQQVRNSEEGARVSEIERQSREVAVQTRDAAARQRADRDRKIIEALDRIRDLQMEQKYEEALQVVDQVLFLDPNNPAGLLLKDVLRDVVICREFDKIQRDKGLSFGHEFNEIQRGMIIPREIMSYPSDWPELSFRRGEPIAYVDSEEDRRVLADLEGRRIPASFAANTLEDVLNFIGTVTNLNMDVDWQAMGDIGIERDAEVTLNLRPVPVKVVLDRVLEKVSPDRFSRASWAVEDGVLVVSSQENLRRKTFIKIYDVRDLVFQVPDFPEVPELDLDTVLQQSSQRGGRGGGGGIFQDPEDISVEQILQDERDTLDRLIEIVQTNVDFDGWETNGGDTGFIQELNGNLIITNTAANHRSIVGLLSQLREVRAIQISVESRFLTVAQDFFEKIGFDLDIYFNAKNNQYEQSLRQERFFGGTGSNNFGPTSPGQTSTRPSDVVAGGAVRNPGGSGATATTQHWIQSVDEQTGEITYQFAPLPTSVVAPDNLSIIPVQSGSDALAEGLIGTGFAQSVLALNPALGVAATFLDDIQVDLLIEATQADRRNVTLTAPRLTFFNGKFANIFVATQQSFVSDLTPIVGTGSVAFDPTVSPLTTGVTLLLRGVVSADRRYVTLMVNSRVASLVSLDNETEVEAATGGGGEAVGGTTATGTIQLPIISISSIATGVTVPDKGTILLGGQRFVTESEVEVGVPVLSKLPLLNRFFVNRIESKEEQTLLILLKPTIIIQNEEEERNFPGLLDSLGGGLGAGM
;
A
#
# COMPACT_ATOMS: atom_id res chain seq x y z
N MET A 1 30.24 -18.64 39.98
CA MET A 1 29.00 -18.16 39.32
C MET A 1 28.47 -16.84 39.89
N ARG A 2 28.29 -16.66 41.22
CA ARG A 2 27.81 -15.39 41.81
C ARG A 2 28.78 -14.18 41.71
N SER A 3 30.09 -14.39 41.51
CA SER A 3 31.05 -13.28 41.31
C SER A 3 31.14 -12.78 39.86
N LEU A 4 30.74 -13.61 38.88
CA LEU A 4 30.68 -13.24 37.47
C LEU A 4 29.39 -12.44 37.18
N LEU A 5 28.26 -12.81 37.79
CA LEU A 5 26.99 -12.09 37.69
C LEU A 5 27.00 -10.71 38.35
N ARG A 6 27.81 -10.49 39.41
CA ARG A 6 27.97 -9.15 40.02
C ARG A 6 28.92 -8.23 39.23
N ARG A 7 29.82 -8.79 38.41
CA ARG A 7 30.71 -8.01 37.53
C ARG A 7 30.03 -7.64 36.21
N SER A 8 29.11 -8.46 35.70
CA SER A 8 28.28 -8.11 34.53
C SER A 8 27.24 -7.04 34.86
N PHE A 9 26.56 -7.12 36.02
CA PHE A 9 25.59 -6.10 36.43
C PHE A 9 26.20 -4.70 36.66
N ARG A 10 27.42 -4.62 37.21
CA ARG A 10 28.10 -3.32 37.38
C ARG A 10 28.65 -2.74 36.07
N ARG A 11 28.94 -3.56 35.06
CA ARG A 11 29.32 -3.09 33.71
C ARG A 11 28.10 -2.71 32.88
N ALA A 12 26.98 -3.43 33.01
CA ALA A 12 25.71 -3.08 32.37
C ALA A 12 25.12 -1.77 32.91
N ALA A 13 25.17 -1.53 34.23
CA ALA A 13 24.71 -0.26 34.80
C ALA A 13 25.56 0.94 34.35
N VAL A 14 26.89 0.80 34.28
CA VAL A 14 27.79 1.87 33.80
C VAL A 14 27.67 2.07 32.27
N ALA A 15 27.43 1.01 31.49
CA ALA A 15 27.23 1.09 30.04
C ALA A 15 25.87 1.66 29.63
N ALA A 16 24.79 1.31 30.35
CA ALA A 16 23.47 1.93 30.19
C ALA A 16 23.55 3.45 30.46
N THR A 17 24.26 3.86 31.52
CA THR A 17 24.50 5.28 31.82
C THR A 17 25.27 5.98 30.69
N VAL A 18 26.19 5.29 30.00
CA VAL A 18 27.01 5.83 28.90
C VAL A 18 26.22 5.98 27.59
N ALA A 19 25.32 5.05 27.26
CA ALA A 19 24.42 5.19 26.11
C ALA A 19 23.38 6.31 26.34
N THR A 20 22.85 6.43 27.55
CA THR A 20 22.00 7.56 27.95
C THR A 20 22.79 8.87 27.97
N LEU A 21 24.07 8.88 28.36
CA LEU A 21 24.96 10.05 28.30
C LEU A 21 25.29 10.47 26.86
N LEU A 22 25.43 9.53 25.91
CA LEU A 22 25.59 9.82 24.49
C LEU A 22 24.31 10.40 23.87
N ALA A 23 23.15 9.82 24.21
CA ALA A 23 21.86 10.37 23.80
C ALA A 23 21.60 11.74 24.46
N GLN A 24 21.99 11.93 25.73
CA GLN A 24 21.89 13.19 26.47
C GLN A 24 22.90 14.24 25.99
N SER A 25 24.05 13.85 25.43
CA SER A 25 25.03 14.80 24.87
C SER A 25 24.48 15.52 23.63
N GLY A 26 23.62 14.87 22.84
CA GLY A 26 22.81 15.54 21.81
C GLY A 26 21.61 16.31 22.38
N ALA A 27 21.06 15.87 23.52
CA ALA A 27 19.92 16.52 24.17
C ALA A 27 20.29 17.78 24.98
N LEU A 28 21.56 17.96 25.37
CA LEU A 28 22.01 19.13 26.15
C LEU A 28 22.01 20.45 25.36
N ALA A 29 21.95 20.39 24.03
CA ALA A 29 21.71 21.56 23.17
C ALA A 29 20.22 21.84 22.89
N SER A 30 19.31 20.97 23.37
CA SER A 30 17.88 21.04 23.08
C SER A 30 17.04 20.94 24.35
N GLN A 31 16.87 22.07 25.03
CA GLN A 31 15.74 22.20 25.96
C GLN A 31 14.44 22.22 25.14
N PRO A 32 13.35 21.55 25.59
CA PRO A 32 12.06 21.67 24.95
C PRO A 32 11.61 23.13 25.04
N MET A 33 11.71 23.85 23.92
CA MET A 33 11.17 25.20 23.83
C MET A 33 9.64 25.13 23.81
N ASN A 34 8.97 26.02 24.54
CA ASN A 34 7.54 26.20 24.41
C ASN A 34 7.20 26.51 22.94
N ALA A 35 6.10 25.98 22.41
CA ALA A 35 5.69 26.15 21.03
C ALA A 35 5.61 27.64 20.62
N ALA A 36 5.16 28.51 21.54
CA ALA A 36 5.13 29.95 21.34
C ALA A 36 6.54 30.56 21.18
N ASP A 37 7.50 30.11 21.98
CA ASP A 37 8.89 30.59 21.91
C ASP A 37 9.58 30.09 20.64
N ALA A 38 9.29 28.86 20.21
CA ALA A 38 9.79 28.30 18.96
C ALA A 38 9.27 29.05 17.73
N LEU A 39 7.98 29.45 17.72
CA LEU A 39 7.38 30.27 16.65
C LEU A 39 7.98 31.68 16.61
N ASN A 40 8.25 32.29 17.77
CA ASN A 40 8.89 33.61 17.86
C ASN A 40 10.34 33.55 17.39
N LEU A 41 11.13 32.58 17.88
CA LEU A 41 12.51 32.37 17.47
C LEU A 41 12.61 32.09 15.96
N ALA A 42 11.73 31.27 15.41
CA ALA A 42 11.69 31.01 13.96
C ALA A 42 11.40 32.29 13.16
N GLY A 43 10.51 33.15 13.67
CA GLY A 43 10.26 34.47 13.08
C GLY A 43 11.49 35.38 13.07
N GLU A 44 12.27 35.39 14.16
CA GLU A 44 13.54 36.14 14.25
C GLU A 44 14.60 35.57 13.32
N LEU A 45 14.79 34.25 13.31
CA LEU A 45 15.74 33.56 12.43
C LEU A 45 15.45 33.80 10.95
N LEU A 46 14.17 33.85 10.56
CA LEU A 46 13.77 34.21 9.20
C LEU A 46 14.07 35.66 8.86
N ARG A 47 13.99 36.60 9.81
CA ARG A 47 14.42 37.99 9.59
C ARG A 47 15.94 38.08 9.39
N ASP A 48 16.70 37.32 10.16
CA ASP A 48 18.16 37.24 10.12
C ASP A 48 18.73 36.48 8.92
N GLY A 49 17.89 35.86 8.09
CA GLY A 49 18.31 35.12 6.91
C GLY A 49 18.61 33.64 7.12
N LYS A 50 18.46 33.14 8.34
CA LYS A 50 18.79 31.77 8.73
C LYS A 50 17.65 30.79 8.48
N ALA A 51 17.35 30.57 7.20
CA ALA A 51 16.16 29.84 6.78
C ALA A 51 16.20 28.35 7.16
N VAL A 52 17.39 27.72 7.20
CA VAL A 52 17.52 26.31 7.60
C VAL A 52 17.25 26.17 9.09
N ARG A 53 17.82 27.05 9.92
CA ARG A 53 17.59 27.06 11.37
C ARG A 53 16.16 27.35 11.74
N ALA A 54 15.52 28.30 11.05
CA ALA A 54 14.11 28.59 11.26
C ALA A 54 13.23 27.38 10.94
N LYS A 55 13.44 26.74 9.78
CA LYS A 55 12.68 25.53 9.40
C LYS A 55 12.93 24.39 10.38
N HIS A 56 14.16 24.22 10.83
CA HIS A 56 14.54 23.23 11.83
C HIS A 56 13.80 23.43 13.16
N ALA A 57 13.70 24.68 13.64
CA ALA A 57 12.94 25.01 14.85
C ALA A 57 11.43 24.73 14.70
N LEU A 58 10.86 25.04 13.53
CA LEU A 58 9.42 24.88 13.26
C LEU A 58 9.00 23.41 13.11
N VAL A 59 9.84 22.55 12.51
CA VAL A 59 9.52 21.14 12.28
C VAL A 59 9.50 20.32 13.57
N ARG A 60 10.20 20.79 14.61
CA ARG A 60 10.27 20.15 15.92
C ARG A 60 9.10 20.48 16.85
N ILE A 61 8.19 21.35 16.43
CA ILE A 61 7.00 21.68 17.23
C ILE A 61 6.00 20.53 17.18
N ASP A 62 5.61 20.01 18.34
CA ASP A 62 4.50 19.07 18.45
C ASP A 62 3.21 19.74 17.97
N ARG A 63 2.68 19.25 16.84
CA ARG A 63 1.48 19.81 16.21
C ARG A 63 0.21 19.51 17.00
N ALA A 64 0.20 18.46 17.82
CA ALA A 64 -0.94 18.08 18.63
C ALA A 64 -1.18 19.07 19.80
N ALA A 65 -0.13 19.75 20.25
CA ALA A 65 -0.18 20.71 21.34
C ALA A 65 -0.50 22.16 20.91
N LEU A 66 -0.72 22.44 19.61
CA LEU A 66 -0.89 23.80 19.08
C LEU A 66 -2.35 24.28 19.07
N SER A 67 -2.56 25.54 19.49
CA SER A 67 -3.82 26.24 19.28
C SER A 67 -4.11 26.48 17.79
N ALA A 68 -5.36 26.70 17.40
CA ALA A 68 -5.74 27.01 16.03
C ALA A 68 -4.96 28.19 15.40
N PRO A 69 -4.79 29.35 16.07
CA PRO A 69 -3.99 30.45 15.52
C PRO A 69 -2.49 30.13 15.46
N ASP A 70 -1.96 29.32 16.38
CA ASP A 70 -0.54 28.92 16.32
C ASP A 70 -0.27 27.93 15.17
N ARG A 71 -1.26 27.10 14.80
CA ARG A 71 -1.18 26.25 13.60
C ARG A 71 -1.14 27.05 12.30
N GLU A 72 -1.91 28.12 12.22
CA GLU A 72 -1.88 29.04 11.08
C GLU A 72 -0.51 29.73 10.99
N ARG A 73 -0.03 30.29 12.11
CA ARG A 73 1.29 30.94 12.20
C ARG A 73 2.45 29.99 11.89
N LEU A 74 2.38 28.73 12.34
CA LEU A 74 3.33 27.69 11.97
C LEU A 74 3.36 27.48 10.45
N SER A 75 2.19 27.38 9.81
CA SER A 75 2.09 27.17 8.35
C SER A 75 2.67 28.36 7.57
N GLU A 76 2.42 29.60 8.02
CA GLU A 76 2.97 30.81 7.42
C GLU A 76 4.49 30.83 7.51
N LEU A 77 5.04 30.59 8.71
CA LEU A 77 6.49 30.60 8.93
C LEU A 77 7.19 29.47 8.18
N LEU A 78 6.59 28.28 8.07
CA LEU A 78 7.11 27.18 7.24
C LEU A 78 7.14 27.58 5.75
N SER A 79 6.06 28.18 5.25
CA SER A 79 6.01 28.66 3.86
C SER A 79 7.04 29.76 3.58
N ALA A 80 7.27 30.65 4.55
CA ALA A 80 8.27 31.70 4.47
C ALA A 80 9.70 31.12 4.48
N ALA A 81 9.96 30.13 5.32
CA ALA A 81 11.22 29.40 5.36
C ALA A 81 11.50 28.68 4.03
N ASP A 82 10.50 27.99 3.47
CA ASP A 82 10.64 27.29 2.18
C ASP A 82 10.89 28.23 1.01
N ARG A 83 10.17 29.36 0.94
CA ARG A 83 10.43 30.39 -0.07
C ARG A 83 11.85 30.93 0.03
N ARG A 84 12.34 31.17 1.26
CA ARG A 84 13.68 31.69 1.49
C ARG A 84 14.76 30.67 1.15
N LEU A 85 14.55 29.39 1.48
CA LEU A 85 15.46 28.28 1.12
C LEU A 85 15.61 28.11 -0.40
N ARG A 86 14.55 28.31 -1.19
CA ARG A 86 14.62 28.21 -2.67
C ARG A 86 15.52 29.27 -3.31
N HIS A 87 15.74 30.38 -2.63
CA HIS A 87 16.54 31.50 -3.12
C HIS A 87 17.82 31.74 -2.31
N ALA A 88 18.13 30.87 -1.35
CA ALA A 88 19.33 30.97 -0.52
C ALA A 88 20.56 30.45 -1.27
N ASP A 89 21.73 31.00 -0.95
CA ASP A 89 23.02 30.52 -1.47
C ASP A 89 23.24 29.06 -1.02
N PRO A 90 23.50 28.11 -1.95
CA PRO A 90 23.80 26.72 -1.61
C PRO A 90 24.91 26.54 -0.58
N VAL A 91 25.92 27.43 -0.56
CA VAL A 91 27.04 27.38 0.39
C VAL A 91 26.57 27.75 1.79
N ASP A 92 25.77 28.81 1.94
CA ASP A 92 25.22 29.25 3.22
C ASP A 92 24.23 28.22 3.79
N VAL A 93 23.39 27.63 2.93
CA VAL A 93 22.50 26.52 3.31
C VAL A 93 23.30 25.32 3.83
N SER A 94 24.42 24.98 3.18
CA SER A 94 25.26 23.87 3.61
C SER A 94 25.99 24.19 4.92
N LEU A 95 26.48 25.42 5.11
CA LEU A 95 27.06 25.87 6.38
C LEU A 95 26.06 25.83 7.52
N GLU A 96 24.84 26.35 7.33
CA GLU A 96 23.80 26.30 8.36
C GLU A 96 23.43 24.87 8.75
N LYS A 97 23.33 23.95 7.77
CA LYS A 97 23.11 22.52 8.04
C LYS A 97 24.27 21.90 8.81
N ALA A 98 25.51 22.26 8.48
CA ALA A 98 26.67 21.80 9.22
C ALA A 98 26.61 22.30 10.67
N GLU A 99 26.38 23.59 10.90
CA GLU A 99 26.28 24.17 12.25
C GLU A 99 25.19 23.51 13.12
N ILE A 100 24.02 23.22 12.54
CA ILE A 100 22.94 22.50 13.24
C ILE A 100 23.40 21.08 13.59
N ALA A 101 23.98 20.36 12.63
CA ALA A 101 24.44 18.99 12.85
C ALA A 101 25.50 18.91 13.97
N ILE A 102 26.44 19.86 14.05
CA ILE A 102 27.41 19.93 15.16
C ILE A 102 26.70 20.19 16.49
N ALA A 103 25.74 21.11 16.50
CA ALA A 103 24.99 21.43 17.72
C ALA A 103 24.18 20.23 18.25
N GLU A 104 23.70 19.37 17.36
CA GLU A 104 22.97 18.14 17.69
C GLU A 104 23.87 16.91 17.93
N GLY A 105 25.19 17.07 17.79
CA GLY A 105 26.15 15.98 17.96
C GLY A 105 26.21 14.98 16.79
N ASP A 106 25.65 15.30 15.62
CA ASP A 106 25.78 14.52 14.39
C ASP A 106 27.04 14.92 13.60
N VAL A 107 28.16 14.37 14.03
CA VAL A 107 29.50 14.57 13.46
C VAL A 107 29.58 14.14 11.99
N ARG A 108 28.79 13.17 11.54
CA ARG A 108 28.84 12.73 10.14
C ARG A 108 28.13 13.70 9.21
N SER A 109 26.93 14.16 9.57
CA SER A 109 26.19 15.14 8.78
C SER A 109 26.89 16.49 8.76
N ALA A 110 27.43 16.87 9.92
CA ALA A 110 28.36 17.98 10.14
C ALA A 110 29.48 18.04 9.09
N GLU A 111 30.30 17.00 9.03
CA GLU A 111 31.44 16.95 8.10
C GLU A 111 30.99 16.92 6.64
N ARG A 112 29.93 16.17 6.32
CA ARG A 112 29.41 16.10 4.96
C ARG A 112 29.02 17.49 4.45
N HIS A 113 28.29 18.25 5.25
CA HIS A 113 27.83 19.59 4.87
C HIS A 113 28.96 20.64 4.92
N ALA A 114 29.90 20.53 5.86
CA ALA A 114 31.06 21.42 5.92
C ALA A 114 32.05 21.18 4.76
N ILE A 115 32.32 19.92 4.37
CA ILE A 115 33.13 19.58 3.19
C ILE A 115 32.45 20.12 1.92
N ALA A 116 31.14 19.90 1.78
CA ALA A 116 30.39 20.42 0.64
C ALA A 116 30.44 21.95 0.55
N ALA A 117 30.40 22.66 1.68
CA ALA A 117 30.55 24.12 1.71
C ALA A 117 31.98 24.59 1.40
N ARG A 118 33.00 23.89 1.92
CA ARG A 118 34.42 24.21 1.70
C ARG A 118 34.82 24.03 0.23
N ASP A 119 34.39 22.91 -0.37
CA ASP A 119 34.80 22.48 -1.72
C ASP A 119 33.94 23.10 -2.84
N HIS A 120 32.92 23.90 -2.48
CA HIS A 120 32.04 24.53 -3.46
C HIS A 120 32.79 25.61 -4.27
N ALA A 121 32.63 25.59 -5.60
CA ALA A 121 33.38 26.45 -6.52
C ALA A 121 33.16 27.96 -6.33
N GLN A 122 32.05 28.36 -5.70
CA GLN A 122 31.69 29.76 -5.43
C GLN A 122 31.84 30.18 -3.96
N ALA A 123 32.41 29.32 -3.10
CA ALA A 123 32.57 29.63 -1.68
C ALA A 123 33.57 30.79 -1.46
N THR A 124 33.17 31.78 -0.66
CA THR A 124 34.05 32.89 -0.25
C THR A 124 35.09 32.41 0.76
N ALA A 125 36.22 33.12 0.85
CA ALA A 125 37.26 32.85 1.85
C ALA A 125 36.76 32.97 3.31
N GLY A 126 35.62 33.64 3.55
CA GLY A 126 34.94 33.65 4.84
C GLY A 126 34.19 32.33 5.10
N GLN A 127 33.38 31.90 4.13
CA GLN A 127 32.62 30.64 4.20
C GLN A 127 33.52 29.41 4.30
N GLN A 128 34.66 29.39 3.58
CA GLN A 128 35.64 28.30 3.69
C GLN A 128 36.27 28.22 5.09
N ARG A 129 36.62 29.36 5.71
CA ARG A 129 37.13 29.39 7.09
C ARG A 129 36.08 28.94 8.11
N SER A 130 34.81 29.31 7.91
CA SER A 130 33.71 28.80 8.74
C SER A 130 33.55 27.29 8.59
N ALA A 131 33.59 26.76 7.36
CA ALA A 131 33.55 25.32 7.11
C ALA A 131 34.73 24.58 7.77
N GLU A 132 35.95 25.12 7.69
CA GLU A 132 37.15 24.56 8.34
C GLU A 132 37.01 24.56 9.87
N SER A 133 36.55 25.66 10.47
CA SER A 133 36.29 25.73 11.91
C SER A 133 35.27 24.68 12.37
N ILE A 134 34.28 24.41 11.52
CA ILE A 134 33.27 23.38 11.78
C ILE A 134 33.87 21.98 11.69
N LEU A 135 34.75 21.73 10.71
CA LEU A 135 35.47 20.46 10.58
C LEU A 135 36.39 20.22 11.78
N ASP A 136 37.12 21.24 12.24
CA ASP A 136 37.96 21.15 13.43
C ASP A 136 37.13 20.82 14.68
N SER A 137 35.96 21.46 14.82
CA SER A 137 35.01 21.17 15.90
C SER A 137 34.47 19.73 15.82
N ALA A 138 34.16 19.26 14.60
CA ALA A 138 33.70 17.89 14.36
C ALA A 138 34.79 16.85 14.67
N THR A 139 36.06 17.12 14.35
CA THR A 139 37.17 16.22 14.70
C THR A 139 37.41 16.14 16.20
N THR A 140 37.29 17.27 16.91
CA THR A 140 37.39 17.34 18.37
C THR A 140 36.25 16.55 19.02
N LEU A 141 35.00 16.81 18.60
CA LEU A 141 33.82 16.14 19.11
C LEU A 141 33.86 14.62 18.83
N ARG A 142 34.31 14.21 17.64
CA ARG A 142 34.54 12.78 17.32
C ARG A 142 35.49 12.13 18.32
N ALA A 143 36.61 12.79 18.63
CA ALA A 143 37.62 12.24 19.54
C ALA A 143 37.06 12.06 20.95
N GLU A 144 36.21 12.98 21.41
CA GLU A 144 35.50 12.89 22.69
C GLU A 144 34.44 11.79 22.72
N LEU A 145 33.68 11.61 21.63
CA LEU A 145 32.61 10.60 21.54
C LEU A 145 33.14 9.19 21.21
N GLN A 146 34.36 9.05 20.70
CA GLN A 146 34.98 7.79 20.30
C GLN A 146 34.90 6.67 21.37
N PRO A 147 35.32 6.87 22.64
CA PRO A 147 35.24 5.82 23.66
C PRO A 147 33.80 5.50 24.06
N LEU A 148 32.89 6.49 24.03
CA LEU A 148 31.50 6.31 24.40
C LEU A 148 30.75 5.52 23.30
N ALA A 149 31.04 5.77 22.03
CA ALA A 149 30.37 5.13 20.89
C ALA A 149 30.59 3.61 20.87
N ILE A 150 31.79 3.16 21.26
CA ILE A 150 32.10 1.73 21.37
C ILE A 150 31.27 1.07 22.49
N ALA A 151 31.09 1.76 23.62
CA ALA A 151 30.27 1.27 24.72
C ALA A 151 28.77 1.28 24.38
N ALA A 152 28.30 2.31 23.66
CA ALA A 152 26.92 2.42 23.22
C ALA A 152 26.54 1.37 22.16
N LEU A 153 27.47 0.98 21.26
CA LEU A 153 27.23 -0.10 20.30
C LEU A 153 26.92 -1.42 21.00
N LEU A 154 27.72 -1.77 22.02
CA LEU A 154 27.51 -2.98 22.82
C LEU A 154 26.18 -2.93 23.59
N GLN A 155 25.78 -1.75 24.08
CA GLN A 155 24.51 -1.59 24.76
C GLN A 155 23.32 -1.73 23.79
N ALA A 156 23.40 -1.12 22.60
CA ALA A 156 22.38 -1.23 21.57
C ALA A 156 22.20 -2.67 21.07
N GLU A 157 23.30 -3.44 20.97
CA GLU A 157 23.23 -4.88 20.69
C GLU A 157 22.51 -5.65 21.79
N ASN A 158 22.76 -5.33 23.06
CA ASN A 158 22.01 -5.96 24.17
C ASN A 158 20.54 -5.55 24.16
N ASP A 159 20.22 -4.28 23.94
CA ASP A 159 18.84 -3.80 23.85
C ASP A 159 18.09 -4.46 22.68
N PHE A 160 18.78 -4.70 21.56
CA PHE A 160 18.25 -5.44 20.42
C PHE A 160 17.95 -6.91 20.79
N LEU A 161 18.87 -7.59 21.47
CA LEU A 161 18.67 -8.97 21.94
C LEU A 161 17.55 -9.08 22.98
N ASP A 162 17.35 -8.03 23.79
CA ASP A 162 16.27 -7.91 24.77
C ASP A 162 14.91 -7.50 24.14
N SER A 163 14.80 -7.42 22.81
CA SER A 163 13.61 -6.96 22.08
C SER A 163 13.16 -5.52 22.40
N ARG A 164 14.06 -4.70 22.95
CA ARG A 164 13.86 -3.26 23.18
C ARG A 164 14.28 -2.47 21.93
N TYR A 165 13.51 -2.67 20.86
CA TYR A 165 13.83 -2.17 19.51
C TYR A 165 13.92 -0.64 19.40
N PRO A 166 13.05 0.17 20.05
CA PRO A 166 13.19 1.62 20.03
C PRO A 166 14.51 2.11 20.66
N GLU A 167 14.90 1.54 21.80
CA GLU A 167 16.14 1.86 22.50
C GLU A 167 17.36 1.38 21.71
N ALA A 168 17.28 0.19 21.11
CA ALA A 168 18.32 -0.34 20.22
C ALA A 168 18.51 0.55 18.99
N LYS A 169 17.41 0.98 18.34
CA LYS A 169 17.42 1.89 17.19
C LYS A 169 18.09 3.21 17.54
N ALA A 170 17.67 3.84 18.64
CA ALA A 170 18.25 5.09 19.13
C ALA A 170 19.75 4.94 19.43
N GLY A 171 20.16 3.82 20.04
CA GLY A 171 21.56 3.51 20.33
C GLY A 171 22.41 3.34 19.06
N PHE A 172 21.94 2.54 18.10
CA PHE A 172 22.62 2.36 16.81
C PHE A 172 22.73 3.66 16.01
N ASP A 173 21.68 4.49 15.99
CA ASP A 173 21.70 5.78 15.31
C ASP A 173 22.62 6.80 16.04
N ALA A 174 22.71 6.78 17.36
CA ALA A 174 23.68 7.58 18.11
C ALA A 174 25.13 7.19 17.80
N VAL A 175 25.42 5.88 17.74
CA VAL A 175 26.75 5.37 17.33
C VAL A 175 27.08 5.80 15.91
N TYR A 176 26.12 5.72 14.99
CA TYR A 176 26.31 6.17 13.61
C TYR A 176 26.62 7.68 13.55
N ARG A 177 25.80 8.52 14.20
CA ARG A 177 25.94 9.99 14.24
C ARG A 177 27.25 10.48 14.87
N SER A 178 27.74 9.78 15.89
CA SER A 178 29.00 10.10 16.57
C SER A 178 30.22 10.15 15.64
N GLY A 179 30.13 9.53 14.46
CA GLY A 179 31.23 9.48 13.51
C GLY A 179 32.44 8.70 14.03
N ALA A 180 32.30 7.92 15.10
CA ALA A 180 33.38 7.16 15.69
C ALA A 180 33.98 6.15 14.70
N ARG A 181 35.31 5.97 14.75
CA ARG A 181 36.02 4.95 13.98
C ARG A 181 35.72 3.58 14.56
N LEU A 182 34.89 2.80 13.86
CA LEU A 182 34.55 1.42 14.20
C LEU A 182 35.46 0.46 13.41
N SER A 183 35.75 -0.71 13.99
CA SER A 183 36.37 -1.81 13.23
C SER A 183 35.40 -2.36 12.17
N ASP A 184 35.92 -3.04 11.14
CA ASP A 184 35.11 -3.63 10.07
C ASP A 184 34.06 -4.63 10.58
N GLU A 185 34.32 -5.27 11.71
CA GLU A 185 33.38 -6.19 12.36
C GLU A 185 32.25 -5.42 13.05
N GLN A 186 32.58 -4.36 13.80
CA GLN A 186 31.62 -3.48 14.47
C GLN A 186 30.73 -2.73 13.49
N LEU A 187 31.30 -2.27 12.36
CA LEU A 187 30.54 -1.61 11.31
C LEU A 187 29.53 -2.56 10.66
N ARG A 188 29.97 -3.78 10.33
CA ARG A 188 29.07 -4.83 9.81
C ARG A 188 27.99 -5.21 10.82
N SER A 189 28.31 -5.24 12.12
CA SER A 189 27.31 -5.49 13.16
C SER A 189 26.28 -4.37 13.21
N LEU A 190 26.72 -3.11 13.26
CA LEU A 190 25.86 -1.93 13.25
C LEU A 190 24.91 -1.93 12.04
N GLU A 191 25.43 -2.14 10.84
CA GLU A 191 24.63 -2.16 9.60
C GLU A 191 23.62 -3.30 9.59
N ARG A 192 24.04 -4.52 9.99
CA ARG A 192 23.14 -5.67 10.06
C ARG A 192 21.96 -5.42 10.99
N HIS A 193 22.20 -4.87 12.17
CA HIS A 193 21.14 -4.63 13.15
C HIS A 193 20.22 -3.48 12.72
N ARG A 194 20.74 -2.41 12.10
CA ARG A 194 19.91 -1.33 11.54
C ARG A 194 18.99 -1.82 10.43
N THR A 195 19.50 -2.64 9.51
CA THR A 195 18.69 -3.28 8.47
C THR A 195 17.61 -4.17 9.09
N ARG A 196 17.95 -4.95 10.12
CA ARG A 196 16.99 -5.83 10.78
C ARG A 196 15.89 -5.06 11.53
N ILE A 197 16.22 -3.95 12.18
CA ILE A 197 15.22 -3.07 12.81
C ILE A 197 14.27 -2.50 11.75
N TYR A 198 14.79 -2.07 10.60
CA TYR A 198 13.97 -1.57 9.49
C TYR A 198 13.01 -2.62 8.92
N GLU A 199 13.47 -3.87 8.78
CA GLU A 199 12.62 -5.00 8.41
C GLU A 199 11.50 -5.22 9.43
N LEU A 200 11.81 -5.16 10.73
CA LEU A 200 10.83 -5.31 11.81
C LEU A 200 9.78 -4.19 11.82
N GLU A 201 10.15 -2.95 11.48
CA GLU A 201 9.19 -1.85 11.31
C GLU A 201 8.22 -2.11 10.15
N ARG A 202 8.74 -2.66 9.03
CA ARG A 202 7.94 -3.02 7.86
C ARG A 202 7.00 -4.19 8.14
N GLU A 203 7.45 -5.18 8.90
CA GLU A 203 6.63 -6.34 9.32
C GLU A 203 5.48 -5.94 10.25
N ARG A 204 5.67 -4.91 11.10
CA ARG A 204 4.68 -4.49 12.11
C ARG A 204 3.80 -3.30 11.69
N GLY A 205 4.07 -2.70 10.54
CA GLY A 205 3.27 -1.58 10.02
C GLY A 205 3.38 -0.27 10.83
N GLY A 206 4.43 -0.12 11.64
CA GLY A 206 4.67 1.06 12.48
C GLY A 206 6.16 1.38 12.61
N VAL A 207 6.49 2.67 12.60
CA VAL A 207 7.86 3.17 12.82
C VAL A 207 8.15 3.18 14.32
N PHE A 208 9.30 2.67 14.76
CA PHE A 208 9.79 2.92 16.11
C PHE A 208 10.18 4.40 16.18
N GLU A 209 9.30 5.22 16.74
CA GLU A 209 9.41 6.67 16.82
C GLU A 209 10.57 7.07 17.73
N VAL A 210 11.41 7.99 17.26
CA VAL A 210 12.55 8.55 18.00
C VAL A 210 12.52 10.06 17.77
N ASP A 211 12.75 10.85 18.83
CA ASP A 211 12.84 12.31 18.79
C ASP A 211 14.08 12.78 17.98
N TYR A 212 14.02 12.66 16.66
CA TYR A 212 15.05 13.16 15.75
C TYR A 212 14.48 13.43 14.34
N THR A 213 14.71 14.63 13.82
CA THR A 213 14.36 14.99 12.43
C THR A 213 15.61 15.01 11.57
N PRO A 214 15.76 14.14 10.55
CA PRO A 214 16.92 14.16 9.68
C PRO A 214 16.99 15.45 8.86
N LEU A 215 18.16 16.11 8.82
CA LEU A 215 18.43 17.34 8.04
C LEU A 215 18.15 17.17 6.51
N GLY A 216 18.09 15.93 6.02
CA GLY A 216 17.68 15.58 4.66
C GLY A 216 16.22 15.89 4.33
N MET A 217 15.34 15.95 5.35
CA MET A 217 13.91 16.26 5.19
C MET A 217 13.62 17.78 5.04
N LEU A 218 14.64 18.63 5.13
CA LEU A 218 14.48 20.09 5.03
C LEU A 218 14.42 20.60 3.57
N GLN A 219 14.22 19.74 2.57
CA GLN A 219 14.01 20.13 1.17
C GLN A 219 12.67 20.87 0.97
N PRO A 220 12.57 21.80 -0.01
CA PRO A 220 11.37 22.61 -0.19
C PRO A 220 10.19 21.74 -0.68
N GLY A 221 9.12 21.68 0.14
CA GLY A 221 7.84 21.09 -0.26
C GLY A 221 7.02 22.04 -1.13
N ARG A 222 6.14 21.51 -1.98
CA ARG A 222 5.14 22.26 -2.74
C ARG A 222 3.84 22.24 -1.94
N VAL A 223 3.35 23.42 -1.55
CA VAL A 223 2.02 23.60 -0.95
C VAL A 223 1.07 23.99 -2.09
N GLU A 224 0.08 23.16 -2.38
CA GLU A 224 -1.05 23.55 -3.22
C GLU A 224 -2.04 24.37 -2.40
N ARG A 225 -2.44 25.52 -2.95
CA ARG A 225 -3.43 26.43 -2.39
C ARG A 225 -4.75 26.15 -3.09
N THR A 226 -5.73 25.68 -2.32
CA THR A 226 -7.14 25.60 -2.71
C THR A 226 -7.66 27.01 -2.99
N ASP A 227 -8.22 27.25 -4.18
CA ASP A 227 -9.29 28.23 -4.47
C ASP A 227 -9.76 28.03 -5.93
N ASP A 228 -11.05 27.73 -6.13
CA ASP A 228 -11.77 27.64 -7.42
C ASP A 228 -12.35 29.04 -7.77
N PRO A 229 -12.60 29.43 -9.06
CA PRO A 229 -13.83 28.99 -9.76
C PRO A 229 -13.72 28.80 -11.30
N ARG A 230 -14.55 27.88 -11.83
CA ARG A 230 -14.84 27.59 -13.27
C ARG A 230 -15.45 28.78 -14.05
N PRO A 231 -15.48 28.86 -15.42
CA PRO A 231 -16.27 27.96 -16.30
C PRO A 231 -15.81 27.70 -17.78
N THR A 232 -16.32 26.57 -18.35
CA THR A 232 -16.74 26.26 -19.77
C THR A 232 -15.69 26.27 -20.92
N ARG A 233 -15.68 25.42 -21.97
CA ARG A 233 -16.56 24.40 -22.61
C ARG A 233 -15.71 23.61 -23.66
N GLU A 234 -16.22 22.46 -24.09
CA GLU A 234 -16.07 21.76 -25.40
C GLU A 234 -15.30 20.43 -25.44
N GLU A 235 -16.10 19.36 -25.54
CA GLU A 235 -15.82 18.07 -26.19
C GLU A 235 -15.67 18.27 -27.72
N PRO A 236 -14.96 17.39 -28.46
CA PRO A 236 -15.65 16.21 -28.97
C PRO A 236 -14.81 14.91 -29.17
N ALA A 237 -15.54 13.79 -29.10
CA ALA A 237 -15.57 12.61 -29.98
C ALA A 237 -14.30 11.75 -30.25
N ASP A 238 -14.34 10.54 -29.68
CA ASP A 238 -14.25 9.20 -30.30
C ASP A 238 -13.28 8.93 -31.47
N SER A 239 -12.34 8.01 -31.23
CA SER A 239 -11.98 6.96 -32.19
C SER A 239 -11.19 5.85 -31.49
N GLY A 240 -11.75 4.65 -31.50
CA GLY A 240 -11.13 3.45 -30.97
C GLY A 240 -9.96 2.94 -31.80
N ALA A 241 -9.03 2.25 -31.15
CA ALA A 241 -8.25 1.16 -31.73
C ALA A 241 -7.69 0.28 -30.61
N GLN A 242 -8.04 -1.00 -30.70
CA GLN A 242 -7.59 -2.10 -29.87
C GLN A 242 -6.07 -2.26 -29.93
N VAL A 243 -5.42 -2.51 -28.80
CA VAL A 243 -4.05 -3.03 -28.76
C VAL A 243 -4.13 -4.47 -28.29
N SER A 244 -4.10 -5.41 -29.24
CA SER A 244 -3.96 -6.83 -28.98
C SER A 244 -2.51 -7.16 -28.69
N TRP A 245 -2.26 -7.86 -27.59
CA TRP A 245 -0.98 -8.50 -27.31
C TRP A 245 -0.96 -9.88 -28.00
N ALA A 246 0.06 -10.15 -28.81
CA ALA A 246 0.37 -11.52 -29.20
C ALA A 246 1.89 -11.68 -29.39
N SER A 247 2.42 -12.59 -28.58
CA SER A 247 3.79 -13.12 -28.55
C SER A 247 4.13 -13.92 -29.81
N ALA A 248 5.39 -13.93 -30.24
CA ALA A 248 5.97 -15.08 -30.95
C ALA A 248 7.51 -15.07 -30.91
N GLU A 249 8.06 -16.20 -30.45
CA GLU A 249 9.46 -16.62 -30.63
C GLU A 249 9.76 -16.99 -32.10
N PRO A 250 11.04 -17.06 -32.53
CA PRO A 250 11.42 -17.27 -33.92
C PRO A 250 11.82 -18.72 -34.25
N GLN A 251 11.39 -19.22 -35.41
CA GLN A 251 12.07 -20.29 -36.16
C GLN A 251 12.01 -20.05 -37.69
N ASP A 252 13.03 -20.59 -38.36
CA ASP A 252 13.56 -20.33 -39.71
C ASP A 252 12.64 -20.59 -40.93
N ALA A 253 12.91 -19.93 -42.07
CA ALA A 253 13.29 -20.56 -43.36
C ALA A 253 13.48 -19.57 -44.55
N ALA A 254 14.62 -19.73 -45.26
CA ALA A 254 14.93 -19.62 -46.71
C ALA A 254 14.21 -18.59 -47.64
N ALA A 255 14.95 -17.64 -48.25
CA ALA A 255 15.53 -17.61 -49.64
C ALA A 255 14.52 -17.23 -50.75
N GLN A 256 14.77 -16.34 -51.74
CA GLN A 256 15.95 -16.00 -52.55
C GLN A 256 15.82 -14.57 -53.10
N ASP A 257 16.93 -13.86 -53.35
CA ASP A 257 17.09 -13.10 -54.61
C ASP A 257 18.54 -12.63 -54.87
N SER A 258 18.86 -12.45 -56.15
CA SER A 258 20.20 -12.40 -56.73
C SER A 258 20.62 -10.98 -57.14
N GLN A 259 21.81 -10.55 -56.67
CA GLN A 259 22.85 -9.67 -57.28
C GLN A 259 22.50 -8.31 -57.96
N PRO A 260 23.48 -7.37 -58.08
CA PRO A 260 24.54 -6.99 -57.14
C PRO A 260 24.63 -5.46 -56.94
N GLN A 261 24.92 -5.03 -55.71
CA GLN A 261 25.11 -3.62 -55.35
C GLN A 261 26.53 -3.12 -55.60
N ALA A 262 26.59 -1.90 -56.13
CA ALA A 262 27.76 -1.06 -56.29
C ALA A 262 28.27 -0.50 -54.94
N GLU A 263 29.56 -0.18 -54.95
CA GLU A 263 30.35 0.54 -53.93
C GLU A 263 29.70 1.84 -53.43
N PRO A 264 30.06 2.31 -52.21
CA PRO A 264 30.12 3.72 -51.89
C PRO A 264 31.57 4.25 -51.89
N ALA A 265 31.68 5.44 -52.50
CA ALA A 265 32.89 6.18 -52.78
C ALA A 265 33.64 6.70 -51.54
N GLN A 266 34.97 6.69 -51.68
CA GLN A 266 35.92 7.54 -50.95
C GLN A 266 36.00 8.94 -51.60
N ALA A 267 36.37 9.92 -50.79
CA ALA A 267 36.45 11.34 -51.12
C ALA A 267 37.45 11.67 -52.26
N ALA A 268 37.08 12.67 -53.06
CA ALA A 268 37.85 13.23 -54.17
C ALA A 268 39.12 14.01 -53.73
N PRO A 269 40.10 14.13 -54.64
CA PRO A 269 40.71 15.42 -54.92
C PRO A 269 40.68 15.81 -56.41
N ALA A 270 40.98 17.08 -56.65
CA ALA A 270 40.79 17.88 -57.86
C ALA A 270 41.72 17.54 -59.06
N PRO A 271 41.47 18.14 -60.25
CA PRO A 271 41.86 17.63 -61.56
C PRO A 271 43.18 18.20 -62.12
N GLY A 272 43.82 17.41 -62.99
CA GLY A 272 44.81 17.88 -63.98
C GLY A 272 46.25 17.45 -63.70
N ASP A 273 46.65 16.27 -64.21
CA ASP A 273 47.84 16.06 -65.05
C ASP A 273 48.07 14.57 -65.37
N ASP A 274 48.26 14.30 -66.67
CA ASP A 274 48.97 13.18 -67.31
C ASP A 274 48.54 11.70 -67.11
N LEU A 275 47.56 11.26 -67.92
CA LEU A 275 47.46 9.86 -68.39
C LEU A 275 48.79 9.36 -69.02
N PHE A 276 49.61 10.29 -69.52
CA PHE A 276 50.94 10.02 -70.07
C PHE A 276 51.95 9.55 -69.01
N GLN A 277 51.89 10.08 -67.79
CA GLN A 277 52.74 9.66 -66.66
C GLN A 277 52.38 8.26 -66.16
N GLN A 278 51.10 7.90 -66.24
CA GLN A 278 50.62 6.57 -65.87
C GLN A 278 51.04 5.49 -66.88
N ALA A 279 51.04 5.82 -68.18
CA ALA A 279 51.59 4.96 -69.23
C ALA A 279 53.12 4.76 -69.08
N LEU A 280 53.88 5.82 -68.80
CA LEU A 280 55.34 5.72 -68.61
C LEU A 280 55.75 4.89 -67.38
N ARG A 281 54.95 4.88 -66.31
CA ARG A 281 55.14 3.97 -65.16
C ARG A 281 54.89 2.51 -65.54
N PHE A 282 53.88 2.24 -66.36
CA PHE A 282 53.59 0.89 -66.83
C PHE A 282 54.69 0.36 -67.76
N ASP A 283 55.21 1.20 -68.66
CA ASP A 283 56.36 0.87 -69.49
C ASP A 283 57.62 0.61 -68.66
N ALA A 284 57.88 1.43 -67.63
CA ALA A 284 59.00 1.24 -66.71
C ALA A 284 58.95 -0.11 -65.99
N GLN A 285 57.78 -0.51 -65.50
CA GLN A 285 57.56 -1.81 -64.84
C GLN A 285 57.69 -2.98 -65.82
N ARG A 286 57.21 -2.83 -67.06
CA ARG A 286 57.37 -3.84 -68.11
C ARG A 286 58.84 -4.07 -68.46
N TYR A 287 59.61 -3.00 -68.70
CA TYR A 287 61.04 -3.12 -69.02
C TYR A 287 61.87 -3.69 -67.87
N LEU A 288 61.52 -3.39 -66.62
CA LEU A 288 62.15 -4.00 -65.44
C LEU A 288 61.90 -5.52 -65.40
N ALA A 289 60.65 -5.96 -65.57
CA ALA A 289 60.29 -7.37 -65.57
C ALA A 289 60.93 -8.15 -66.74
N GLU A 290 61.02 -7.54 -67.92
CA GLU A 290 61.73 -8.12 -69.07
C GLU A 290 63.25 -8.22 -68.84
N ALA A 291 63.85 -7.25 -68.12
CA ALA A 291 65.26 -7.29 -67.76
C ALA A 291 65.54 -8.39 -66.71
N ASP A 292 64.67 -8.55 -65.71
CA ASP A 292 64.70 -9.64 -64.74
C ASP A 292 64.58 -11.01 -65.42
N ALA A 293 63.67 -11.16 -66.38
CA ALA A 293 63.53 -12.39 -67.16
C ALA A 293 64.77 -12.69 -68.02
N ALA A 294 65.30 -11.70 -68.75
CA ALA A 294 66.50 -11.86 -69.56
C ALA A 294 67.74 -12.22 -68.70
N PHE A 295 67.82 -11.68 -67.48
CA PHE A 295 68.88 -12.00 -66.53
C PHE A 295 68.75 -13.43 -65.99
N ALA A 296 67.54 -13.84 -65.60
CA ALA A 296 67.25 -15.18 -65.10
C ALA A 296 67.51 -16.27 -66.17
N GLU A 297 67.29 -15.93 -67.44
CA GLU A 297 67.55 -16.82 -68.59
C GLU A 297 69.01 -16.82 -69.07
N GLY A 298 69.90 -16.07 -68.41
CA GLY A 298 71.33 -16.02 -68.76
C GLY A 298 71.63 -15.22 -70.04
N ARG A 299 70.67 -14.45 -70.55
CA ARG A 299 70.82 -13.55 -71.70
C ARG A 299 71.42 -12.22 -71.25
N PHE A 300 72.64 -12.26 -70.70
CA PHE A 300 73.24 -11.13 -69.98
C PHE A 300 73.45 -9.87 -70.83
N ASN A 301 73.69 -9.99 -72.15
CA ASN A 301 73.76 -8.84 -73.05
C ASN A 301 72.40 -8.12 -73.21
N GLU A 302 71.30 -8.87 -73.24
CA GLU A 302 69.95 -8.31 -73.38
C GLU A 302 69.45 -7.75 -72.04
N ALA A 303 69.78 -8.43 -70.93
CA ALA A 303 69.52 -7.95 -69.59
C ALA A 303 70.26 -6.62 -69.31
N GLU A 304 71.53 -6.51 -69.70
CA GLU A 304 72.34 -5.30 -69.55
C GLU A 304 71.70 -4.09 -70.24
N GLN A 305 71.24 -4.24 -71.49
CA GLN A 305 70.60 -3.16 -72.24
C GLN A 305 69.29 -2.69 -71.61
N LYS A 306 68.44 -3.63 -71.14
CA LYS A 306 67.14 -3.29 -70.55
C LYS A 306 67.27 -2.71 -69.15
N TYR A 307 68.17 -3.23 -68.31
CA TYR A 307 68.45 -2.59 -67.01
C TYR A 307 69.07 -1.20 -67.18
N ALA A 308 69.94 -1.00 -68.17
CA ALA A 308 70.48 0.33 -68.47
C ALA A 308 69.39 1.32 -68.92
N LEU A 309 68.39 0.85 -69.66
CA LEU A 309 67.23 1.65 -70.07
C LEU A 309 66.36 2.06 -68.87
N VAL A 310 66.08 1.14 -67.95
CA VAL A 310 65.29 1.41 -66.74
C VAL A 310 66.05 2.34 -65.78
N ALA A 311 67.34 2.08 -65.55
CA ALA A 311 68.19 2.89 -64.67
C ALA A 311 68.46 4.31 -65.20
N GLY A 312 68.28 4.54 -66.51
CA GLY A 312 68.49 5.83 -67.19
C GLY A 312 67.19 6.57 -67.51
N ALA A 313 66.43 6.10 -68.49
CA ALA A 313 65.28 6.83 -69.06
C ALA A 313 64.01 6.74 -68.19
N TYR A 314 63.86 5.66 -67.42
CA TYR A 314 62.66 5.40 -66.63
C TYR A 314 62.86 5.52 -65.11
N ARG A 315 64.03 5.96 -64.65
CA ARG A 315 64.43 5.99 -63.23
C ARG A 315 63.44 6.74 -62.34
N GLN A 316 62.85 7.82 -62.83
CA GLN A 316 61.89 8.66 -62.09
C GLN A 316 60.48 8.04 -61.98
N TYR A 317 60.24 6.91 -62.66
CA TYR A 317 58.93 6.26 -62.75
C TYR A 317 58.89 4.90 -62.01
N VAL A 318 60.01 4.42 -61.48
CA VAL A 318 60.12 3.22 -60.62
C VAL A 318 60.40 3.64 -59.17
N SER A 319 60.03 2.78 -58.21
CA SER A 319 60.31 3.04 -56.79
C SER A 319 61.81 3.01 -56.49
N GLY A 320 62.22 3.64 -55.38
CA GLY A 320 63.64 3.71 -55.00
C GLY A 320 64.30 2.34 -54.83
N ASP A 321 63.55 1.35 -54.33
CA ASP A 321 64.01 -0.02 -54.16
C ASP A 321 64.16 -0.76 -55.50
N GLU A 322 63.24 -0.54 -56.44
CA GLU A 322 63.31 -1.10 -57.80
C GLU A 322 64.46 -0.50 -58.61
N ALA A 323 64.72 0.80 -58.48
CA ALA A 323 65.86 1.46 -59.11
C ALA A 323 67.20 0.91 -58.57
N SER A 324 67.30 0.70 -57.25
CA SER A 324 68.50 0.11 -56.63
C SER A 324 68.70 -1.35 -57.06
N ARG A 325 67.61 -2.11 -57.23
CA ARG A 325 67.67 -3.49 -57.76
C ARG A 325 68.16 -3.51 -59.21
N ALA A 326 67.64 -2.62 -60.06
CA ALA A 326 68.05 -2.51 -61.46
C ALA A 326 69.53 -2.14 -61.60
N ASP A 327 70.04 -1.19 -60.80
CA ASP A 327 71.45 -0.80 -60.80
C ASP A 327 72.37 -1.96 -60.36
N THR A 328 71.94 -2.74 -59.37
CA THR A 328 72.70 -3.90 -58.88
C THR A 328 72.76 -5.01 -59.94
N ARG A 329 71.63 -5.33 -60.58
CA ARG A 329 71.55 -6.35 -61.63
C ARG A 329 72.28 -5.95 -62.92
N LEU A 330 72.31 -4.65 -63.25
CA LEU A 330 73.11 -4.12 -64.34
C LEU A 330 74.62 -4.35 -64.11
N ALA A 331 75.09 -4.12 -62.88
CA ALA A 331 76.49 -4.38 -62.51
C ALA A 331 76.84 -5.88 -62.56
N GLU A 332 75.92 -6.73 -62.10
CA GLU A 332 76.07 -8.20 -62.12
C GLU A 332 76.11 -8.75 -63.56
N ALA A 333 75.25 -8.24 -64.46
CA ALA A 333 75.22 -8.65 -65.87
C ALA A 333 76.53 -8.32 -66.60
N ARG A 334 77.12 -7.16 -66.30
CA ARG A 334 78.42 -6.73 -66.85
C ARG A 334 79.59 -7.57 -66.33
N ALA A 335 79.54 -7.99 -65.07
CA ALA A 335 80.57 -8.87 -64.49
C ALA A 335 80.53 -10.28 -65.10
N LEU A 336 79.33 -10.82 -65.34
CA LEU A 336 79.14 -12.15 -65.92
C LEU A 336 79.54 -12.23 -67.41
N LEU A 337 79.50 -11.12 -68.14
CA LEU A 337 79.96 -11.04 -69.54
C LEU A 337 81.49 -11.03 -69.69
N GLN A 338 82.26 -10.77 -68.62
CA GLN A 338 83.72 -10.63 -68.68
C GLN A 338 84.53 -11.90 -68.29
N GLY A 339 83.89 -13.00 -67.86
CA GLY A 339 84.60 -14.17 -67.31
C GLY A 339 84.39 -15.49 -68.06
N ARG A 340 85.17 -15.77 -69.12
CA ARG A 340 85.28 -17.13 -69.71
C ARG A 340 86.65 -17.40 -70.38
N SER A 341 87.52 -18.13 -69.68
CA SER A 341 88.71 -18.88 -70.17
C SER A 341 89.37 -19.50 -68.92
N GLY A 342 89.66 -20.79 -68.76
CA GLY A 342 89.52 -22.00 -69.56
C GLY A 342 90.12 -23.19 -68.78
N THR A 343 89.69 -24.43 -69.10
CA THR A 343 90.49 -25.68 -69.33
C THR A 343 91.53 -26.17 -68.30
N LEU A 344 91.85 -27.46 -68.06
CA LEU A 344 91.45 -28.82 -68.48
C LEU A 344 92.41 -29.83 -67.78
N LEU A 345 91.93 -31.03 -67.37
CA LEU A 345 92.55 -32.39 -67.50
C LEU A 345 93.95 -32.65 -66.85
N GLU A 346 94.46 -33.83 -66.45
CA GLU A 346 94.15 -35.27 -66.54
C GLU A 346 95.21 -36.01 -65.66
N GLY A 347 94.98 -37.25 -65.22
CA GLY A 347 96.08 -38.23 -65.06
C GLY A 347 96.37 -38.83 -63.67
N PHE A 348 96.08 -40.12 -63.54
CA PHE A 348 96.24 -41.03 -62.40
C PHE A 348 97.69 -41.32 -61.95
N SER A 349 97.96 -41.23 -60.63
CA SER A 349 98.71 -42.24 -59.86
C SER A 349 98.75 -41.87 -58.37
N GLY A 350 97.97 -42.51 -57.50
CA GLY A 350 98.07 -42.26 -56.06
C GLY A 350 96.80 -42.51 -55.27
N THR A 351 96.13 -43.65 -55.48
CA THR A 351 94.78 -43.97 -54.98
C THR A 351 94.62 -43.87 -53.45
N ARG A 352 95.68 -43.63 -52.66
CA ARG A 352 95.60 -43.40 -51.21
C ARG A 352 95.71 -41.94 -50.80
N ASP A 353 96.47 -41.12 -51.53
CA ASP A 353 96.55 -39.67 -51.30
C ASP A 353 95.41 -38.91 -51.99
N LEU A 354 94.93 -39.40 -53.15
CA LEU A 354 93.74 -38.86 -53.80
C LEU A 354 92.49 -39.07 -52.92
N VAL A 355 92.32 -40.24 -52.31
CA VAL A 355 91.19 -40.52 -51.41
C VAL A 355 91.27 -39.66 -50.13
N ARG A 356 92.47 -39.39 -49.61
CA ARG A 356 92.67 -38.46 -48.49
C ARG A 356 92.34 -37.01 -48.89
N GLN A 357 92.89 -36.52 -50.00
CA GLN A 357 92.64 -35.17 -50.49
C GLN A 357 91.17 -34.95 -50.83
N GLN A 358 90.52 -35.96 -51.42
CA GLN A 358 89.09 -35.93 -51.72
C GLN A 358 88.24 -35.93 -50.44
N ALA A 359 88.62 -36.70 -49.41
CA ALA A 359 87.94 -36.68 -48.11
C ALA A 359 88.08 -35.34 -47.39
N VAL A 360 89.26 -34.70 -47.47
CA VAL A 360 89.49 -33.35 -46.92
C VAL A 360 88.67 -32.32 -47.67
N ALA A 361 88.68 -32.34 -49.00
CA ALA A 361 87.93 -31.40 -49.82
C ALA A 361 86.41 -31.54 -49.64
N GLU A 362 85.89 -32.77 -49.53
CA GLU A 362 84.47 -33.01 -49.23
C GLU A 362 84.10 -32.49 -47.84
N TYR A 363 84.91 -32.74 -46.81
CA TYR A 363 84.70 -32.19 -45.47
C TYR A 363 84.74 -30.66 -45.44
N ASP A 364 85.77 -30.05 -46.04
CA ASP A 364 85.95 -28.60 -46.04
C ASP A 364 84.80 -27.92 -46.80
N ASN A 365 84.36 -28.51 -47.92
CA ASN A 365 83.18 -28.05 -48.67
C ASN A 365 81.90 -28.10 -47.83
N TYR A 366 81.63 -29.22 -47.15
CA TYR A 366 80.45 -29.31 -46.27
C TYR A 366 80.55 -28.34 -45.08
N MET A 367 81.73 -28.13 -44.51
CA MET A 367 81.94 -27.17 -43.42
C MET A 367 81.78 -25.72 -43.84
N GLU A 368 82.24 -25.36 -45.04
CA GLU A 368 82.07 -24.02 -45.60
C GLU A 368 80.61 -23.74 -45.95
N GLN A 369 79.92 -24.69 -46.58
CA GLN A 369 78.48 -24.58 -46.82
C GLN A 369 77.68 -24.54 -45.51
N ALA A 370 78.06 -25.31 -44.50
CA ALA A 370 77.41 -25.28 -43.18
C ALA A 370 77.58 -23.93 -42.48
N ARG A 371 78.78 -23.32 -42.56
CA ARG A 371 79.04 -21.97 -42.03
C ARG A 371 78.29 -20.89 -42.82
N ALA A 372 78.23 -21.00 -44.14
CA ALA A 372 77.47 -20.08 -44.99
C ALA A 372 75.97 -20.17 -44.66
N ALA A 373 75.42 -21.38 -44.54
CA ALA A 373 74.03 -21.60 -44.13
C ALA A 373 73.75 -21.02 -42.74
N LEU A 374 74.66 -21.19 -41.77
CA LEU A 374 74.55 -20.61 -40.44
C LEU A 374 74.54 -19.06 -40.49
N SER A 375 75.40 -18.45 -41.31
CA SER A 375 75.43 -16.99 -41.48
C SER A 375 74.20 -16.42 -42.18
N GLN A 376 73.51 -17.24 -42.98
CA GLN A 376 72.25 -16.89 -43.65
C GLN A 376 71.01 -17.16 -42.76
N GLY A 377 71.20 -17.72 -41.56
CA GLY A 377 70.12 -18.05 -40.63
C GLY A 377 69.36 -19.34 -40.96
N ASP A 378 69.83 -20.15 -41.89
CA ASP A 378 69.25 -21.46 -42.22
C ASP A 378 69.86 -22.54 -41.31
N PHE A 379 69.37 -22.60 -40.08
CA PHE A 379 69.91 -23.46 -39.01
C PHE A 379 69.74 -24.95 -39.31
N GLU A 380 68.64 -25.36 -39.95
CA GLU A 380 68.37 -26.75 -40.31
C GLU A 380 69.34 -27.22 -41.39
N ARG A 381 69.54 -26.41 -42.43
CA ARG A 381 70.50 -26.72 -43.49
C ARG A 381 71.93 -26.70 -42.96
N ALA A 382 72.28 -25.75 -42.10
CA ALA A 382 73.59 -25.70 -41.45
C ALA A 382 73.87 -26.95 -40.60
N ARG A 383 72.88 -27.42 -39.83
CA ARG A 383 72.99 -28.64 -39.00
C ARG A 383 73.14 -29.89 -39.87
N ALA A 384 72.33 -30.02 -40.92
CA ALA A 384 72.39 -31.15 -41.84
C ALA A 384 73.75 -31.22 -42.56
N LEU A 385 74.26 -30.09 -43.05
CA LEU A 385 75.57 -30.01 -43.70
C LEU A 385 76.73 -30.26 -42.73
N ALA A 386 76.68 -29.72 -41.51
CA ALA A 386 77.67 -30.03 -40.48
C ALA A 386 77.65 -31.52 -40.09
N GLY A 387 76.45 -32.13 -40.00
CA GLY A 387 76.30 -33.57 -39.82
C GLY A 387 76.90 -34.38 -40.99
N SER A 388 76.70 -33.91 -42.22
CA SER A 388 77.28 -34.50 -43.44
C SER A 388 78.81 -34.44 -43.42
N ALA A 389 79.38 -33.31 -42.96
CA ALA A 389 80.82 -33.16 -42.75
C ALA A 389 81.34 -34.16 -41.71
N ARG A 390 80.59 -34.40 -40.62
CA ARG A 390 80.96 -35.41 -39.61
C ARG A 390 81.02 -36.80 -40.22
N ILE A 391 80.01 -37.17 -41.02
CA ILE A 391 79.92 -38.48 -41.66
C ILE A 391 81.07 -38.65 -42.65
N ALA A 392 81.34 -37.63 -43.49
CA ALA A 392 82.44 -37.66 -44.46
C ALA A 392 83.81 -37.92 -43.82
N VAL A 393 84.06 -37.36 -42.62
CA VAL A 393 85.30 -37.59 -41.86
C VAL A 393 85.30 -38.96 -41.15
N ALA A 394 84.14 -39.42 -40.67
CA ALA A 394 83.99 -40.72 -39.99
C ALA A 394 84.13 -41.92 -40.93
N GLU A 395 83.52 -41.86 -42.11
CA GLU A 395 83.52 -42.95 -43.10
C GLU A 395 84.93 -43.26 -43.60
N ARG A 396 85.81 -42.25 -43.64
CA ARG A 396 87.19 -42.36 -44.14
C ARG A 396 88.23 -42.23 -43.02
N ARG A 397 87.90 -42.67 -41.80
CA ARG A 397 88.80 -42.60 -40.63
C ARG A 397 90.18 -43.23 -40.87
N GLU A 398 90.26 -44.30 -41.65
CA GLU A 398 91.50 -45.06 -41.90
C GLU A 398 92.56 -44.30 -42.74
N VAL A 399 92.20 -43.21 -43.43
CA VAL A 399 93.14 -42.36 -44.18
C VAL A 399 93.63 -41.13 -43.41
N PHE A 400 93.05 -40.84 -42.23
CA PHE A 400 93.43 -39.72 -41.36
C PHE A 400 94.28 -40.19 -40.17
N SER A 401 95.22 -39.35 -39.71
CA SER A 401 95.88 -39.59 -38.43
C SER A 401 94.91 -39.32 -37.26
N GLU A 402 95.15 -39.96 -36.11
CA GLU A 402 94.26 -39.85 -34.95
C GLU A 402 94.09 -38.40 -34.45
N ALA A 403 95.17 -37.60 -34.53
CA ALA A 403 95.14 -36.19 -34.19
C ALA A 403 94.27 -35.35 -35.17
N GLU A 404 94.38 -35.61 -36.47
CA GLU A 404 93.63 -34.87 -37.51
C GLU A 404 92.13 -35.18 -37.48
N TYR A 405 91.77 -36.44 -37.24
CA TYR A 405 90.37 -36.85 -37.09
C TYR A 405 89.72 -36.13 -35.90
N ASN A 406 90.37 -36.12 -34.74
CA ASN A 406 89.84 -35.47 -33.54
C ASN A 406 89.74 -33.95 -33.70
N GLN A 407 90.70 -33.32 -34.39
CA GLN A 407 90.64 -31.89 -34.69
C GLN A 407 89.44 -31.54 -35.58
N ARG A 408 89.23 -32.32 -36.66
CA ARG A 408 88.13 -32.09 -37.61
C ARG A 408 86.77 -32.43 -37.00
N ALA A 409 86.66 -33.52 -36.25
CA ALA A 409 85.45 -33.86 -35.50
C ALA A 409 85.10 -32.76 -34.47
N GLY A 410 86.09 -32.28 -33.71
CA GLY A 410 85.90 -31.18 -32.75
C GLY A 410 85.48 -29.86 -33.42
N ALA A 411 85.97 -29.57 -34.63
CA ALA A 411 85.55 -28.39 -35.39
C ALA A 411 84.08 -28.49 -35.87
N VAL A 412 83.59 -29.68 -36.21
CA VAL A 412 82.15 -29.89 -36.49
C VAL A 412 81.32 -29.70 -35.23
N ASP A 413 81.77 -30.26 -34.10
CA ASP A 413 81.04 -30.16 -32.83
C ASP A 413 80.89 -28.70 -32.36
N ASN A 414 81.95 -27.91 -32.50
CA ASN A 414 81.90 -26.47 -32.23
C ASN A 414 80.91 -25.74 -33.15
N LEU A 415 80.88 -26.08 -34.45
CA LEU A 415 79.94 -25.49 -35.39
C LEU A 415 78.49 -25.87 -35.04
N LEU A 416 78.22 -27.15 -34.73
CA LEU A 416 76.90 -27.60 -34.29
C LEU A 416 76.45 -26.92 -32.99
N GLN A 417 77.38 -26.62 -32.08
CA GLN A 417 77.07 -25.84 -30.88
C GLN A 417 76.74 -24.38 -31.20
N GLN A 418 77.46 -23.74 -32.13
CA GLN A 418 77.14 -22.40 -32.61
C GLN A 418 75.78 -22.32 -33.31
N VAL A 419 75.44 -23.33 -34.11
CA VAL A 419 74.10 -23.45 -34.75
C VAL A 419 73.01 -23.46 -33.67
N ARG A 420 73.14 -24.32 -32.65
CA ARG A 420 72.16 -24.41 -31.55
C ARG A 420 71.98 -23.10 -30.80
N ASN A 421 73.07 -22.44 -30.42
CA ASN A 421 73.00 -21.18 -29.68
C ASN A 421 72.34 -20.06 -30.51
N SER A 422 72.59 -20.03 -31.83
CA SER A 422 72.02 -19.02 -32.72
C SER A 422 70.53 -19.27 -32.99
N GLU A 423 70.13 -20.54 -33.09
CA GLU A 423 68.74 -20.98 -33.23
C GLU A 423 67.90 -20.65 -31.99
N GLU A 424 68.42 -20.88 -30.78
CA GLU A 424 67.73 -20.51 -29.53
C GLU A 424 67.56 -18.98 -29.41
N GLY A 425 68.58 -18.19 -29.77
CA GLY A 425 68.49 -16.73 -29.78
C GLY A 425 67.44 -16.19 -30.76
N ALA A 426 67.35 -16.79 -31.95
CA ALA A 426 66.32 -16.43 -32.94
C ALA A 426 64.90 -16.83 -32.48
N ARG A 427 64.75 -18.01 -31.86
CA ARG A 427 63.46 -18.50 -31.35
C ARG A 427 62.90 -17.63 -30.24
N VAL A 428 63.73 -17.17 -29.30
CA VAL A 428 63.30 -16.26 -28.22
C VAL A 428 62.84 -14.91 -28.77
N SER A 429 63.57 -14.35 -29.74
CA SER A 429 63.23 -13.06 -30.35
C SER A 429 61.90 -13.10 -31.13
N GLU A 430 61.62 -14.22 -31.80
CA GLU A 430 60.34 -14.42 -32.52
C GLU A 430 59.15 -14.59 -31.57
N ILE A 431 59.33 -15.33 -30.45
CA ILE A 431 58.31 -15.47 -29.40
C ILE A 431 57.99 -14.11 -28.75
N GLU A 432 59.00 -13.27 -28.51
CA GLU A 432 58.80 -11.91 -28.01
C GLU A 432 58.03 -11.02 -29.00
N ARG A 433 58.30 -11.14 -30.29
CA ARG A 433 57.57 -10.39 -31.33
C ARG A 433 56.10 -10.81 -31.39
N GLN A 434 55.84 -12.12 -31.40
CA GLN A 434 54.49 -12.68 -31.42
C GLN A 434 53.70 -12.31 -30.15
N SER A 435 54.33 -12.37 -28.97
CA SER A 435 53.67 -11.98 -27.72
C SER A 435 53.33 -10.49 -27.67
N ARG A 436 54.17 -9.60 -28.22
CA ARG A 436 53.86 -8.16 -28.34
C ARG A 436 52.70 -7.91 -29.31
N GLU A 437 52.68 -8.58 -30.46
CA GLU A 437 51.58 -8.46 -31.43
C GLU A 437 50.25 -8.94 -30.84
N VAL A 438 50.24 -10.09 -30.15
CA VAL A 438 49.06 -10.60 -29.44
C VAL A 438 48.62 -9.63 -28.33
N ALA A 439 49.56 -9.06 -27.57
CA ALA A 439 49.25 -8.08 -26.53
C ALA A 439 48.62 -6.79 -27.09
N VAL A 440 49.09 -6.29 -28.23
CA VAL A 440 48.51 -5.13 -28.91
C VAL A 440 47.11 -5.46 -29.44
N GLN A 441 46.92 -6.61 -30.10
CA GLN A 441 45.59 -7.02 -30.58
C GLN A 441 44.59 -7.20 -29.45
N THR A 442 45.00 -7.78 -28.33
CA THR A 442 44.14 -7.97 -27.15
C THR A 442 43.76 -6.61 -26.54
N ARG A 443 44.70 -5.66 -26.50
CA ARG A 443 44.47 -4.29 -26.02
C ARG A 443 43.50 -3.52 -26.92
N ASP A 444 43.68 -3.61 -28.24
CA ASP A 444 42.82 -2.94 -29.22
C ASP A 444 41.41 -3.55 -29.25
N ALA A 445 41.30 -4.87 -29.14
CA ALA A 445 40.02 -5.56 -29.01
C ALA A 445 39.27 -5.15 -27.72
N ALA A 446 39.98 -5.06 -26.59
CA ALA A 446 39.41 -4.60 -25.34
C ALA A 446 38.98 -3.12 -25.39
N ALA A 447 39.73 -2.27 -26.10
CA ALA A 447 39.36 -0.86 -26.30
C ALA A 447 38.09 -0.70 -27.16
N ARG A 448 37.95 -1.50 -28.23
CA ARG A 448 36.74 -1.53 -29.07
C ARG A 448 35.51 -1.99 -28.28
N GLN A 449 35.64 -3.08 -27.52
CA GLN A 449 34.55 -3.57 -26.66
C GLN A 449 34.10 -2.56 -25.61
N ARG A 450 35.03 -1.76 -25.05
CA ARG A 450 34.68 -0.65 -24.14
C ARG A 450 33.93 0.45 -24.87
N ALA A 451 34.44 0.91 -26.02
CA ALA A 451 33.79 1.96 -26.80
C ALA A 451 32.37 1.57 -27.28
N ASP A 452 32.15 0.31 -27.66
CA ASP A 452 30.83 -0.18 -28.05
C ASP A 452 29.87 -0.29 -26.85
N ARG A 453 30.39 -0.68 -25.67
CA ARG A 453 29.61 -0.69 -24.43
C ARG A 453 29.20 0.74 -24.03
N ASP A 454 30.13 1.68 -24.07
CA ASP A 454 29.89 3.08 -23.72
C ASP A 454 28.84 3.71 -24.66
N ARG A 455 28.90 3.39 -25.96
CA ARG A 455 27.88 3.84 -26.94
C ARG A 455 26.49 3.32 -26.59
N LYS A 456 26.35 2.01 -26.30
CA LYS A 456 25.07 1.41 -25.89
C LYS A 456 24.54 1.99 -24.59
N ILE A 457 25.43 2.30 -23.64
CA ILE A 457 25.06 2.97 -22.39
C ILE A 457 24.49 4.37 -22.68
N ILE A 458 25.12 5.16 -23.56
CA ILE A 458 24.62 6.50 -23.94
C ILE A 458 23.25 6.40 -24.61
N GLU A 459 23.09 5.51 -25.59
CA GLU A 459 21.81 5.28 -26.27
C GLU A 459 20.70 4.87 -25.28
N ALA A 460 21.02 4.01 -24.31
CA ALA A 460 20.09 3.61 -23.27
C ALA A 460 19.74 4.77 -22.31
N LEU A 461 20.70 5.63 -21.96
CA LEU A 461 20.48 6.82 -21.15
C LEU A 461 19.58 7.85 -21.86
N ASP A 462 19.74 8.03 -23.17
CA ASP A 462 18.86 8.88 -23.97
C ASP A 462 17.43 8.30 -24.00
N ARG A 463 17.29 6.99 -24.18
CA ARG A 463 15.99 6.31 -24.10
C ARG A 463 15.33 6.43 -22.73
N ILE A 464 16.09 6.37 -21.65
CA ILE A 464 15.58 6.60 -20.28
C ILE A 464 15.01 8.02 -20.17
N ARG A 465 15.71 9.02 -20.72
CA ARG A 465 15.22 10.40 -20.73
C ARG A 465 13.92 10.53 -21.54
N ASP A 466 13.82 9.88 -22.69
CA ASP A 466 12.59 9.88 -23.49
C ASP A 466 11.41 9.25 -22.72
N LEU A 467 11.64 8.10 -22.07
CA LEU A 467 10.63 7.45 -21.24
C LEU A 467 10.24 8.28 -20.00
N GLN A 468 11.18 9.04 -19.43
CA GLN A 468 10.88 10.03 -18.38
C GLN A 468 10.00 11.16 -18.89
N MET A 469 10.24 11.65 -20.12
CA MET A 469 9.40 12.67 -20.76
C MET A 469 7.99 12.15 -21.08
N GLU A 470 7.88 10.89 -21.48
CA GLU A 470 6.60 10.18 -21.66
C GLU A 470 5.93 9.75 -20.35
N GLN A 471 6.60 9.96 -19.20
CA GLN A 471 6.14 9.56 -17.86
C GLN A 471 5.99 8.03 -17.67
N LYS A 472 6.69 7.23 -18.46
CA LYS A 472 6.75 5.76 -18.40
C LYS A 472 7.91 5.29 -17.53
N TYR A 473 7.83 5.59 -16.23
CA TYR A 473 8.93 5.36 -15.29
C TYR A 473 9.24 3.87 -15.03
N GLU A 474 8.26 2.97 -15.17
CA GLU A 474 8.47 1.52 -15.02
C GLU A 474 9.29 0.96 -16.19
N GLU A 475 8.96 1.35 -17.42
CA GLU A 475 9.76 1.02 -18.61
C GLU A 475 11.16 1.64 -18.53
N ALA A 476 11.27 2.88 -18.04
CA ALA A 476 12.56 3.52 -17.82
C ALA A 476 13.43 2.75 -16.81
N LEU A 477 12.82 2.16 -15.78
CA LEU A 477 13.51 1.34 -14.78
C LEU A 477 14.06 0.04 -15.38
N GLN A 478 13.32 -0.58 -16.31
CA GLN A 478 13.83 -1.73 -17.08
C GLN A 478 15.04 -1.36 -17.95
N VAL A 479 15.02 -0.19 -18.59
CA VAL A 479 16.16 0.31 -19.37
C VAL A 479 17.35 0.65 -18.47
N VAL A 480 17.12 1.18 -17.26
CA VAL A 480 18.18 1.38 -16.24
C VAL A 480 18.81 0.05 -15.81
N ASP A 481 18.00 -1.00 -15.62
CA ASP A 481 18.53 -2.33 -15.30
C ASP A 481 19.39 -2.90 -16.46
N GLN A 482 19.07 -2.59 -17.72
CA GLN A 482 19.93 -2.91 -18.87
C GLN A 482 21.26 -2.15 -18.82
N VAL A 483 21.27 -0.87 -18.43
CA VAL A 483 22.51 -0.09 -18.23
C VAL A 483 23.37 -0.72 -17.13
N LEU A 484 22.76 -1.09 -16.00
CA LEU A 484 23.46 -1.73 -14.88
C LEU A 484 23.91 -3.17 -15.19
N PHE A 485 23.25 -3.86 -16.13
CA PHE A 485 23.72 -5.14 -16.64
C PHE A 485 25.00 -4.97 -17.49
N LEU A 486 25.10 -3.91 -18.30
CA LEU A 486 26.28 -3.61 -19.12
C LEU A 486 27.45 -3.08 -18.27
N ASP A 487 27.17 -2.23 -17.28
CA ASP A 487 28.13 -1.72 -16.30
C ASP A 487 27.50 -1.63 -14.89
N PRO A 488 27.74 -2.62 -14.02
CA PRO A 488 27.17 -2.65 -12.67
C PRO A 488 27.54 -1.47 -11.77
N ASN A 489 28.64 -0.76 -12.07
CA ASN A 489 29.14 0.34 -11.25
C ASN A 489 28.90 1.71 -11.90
N ASN A 490 28.05 1.78 -12.93
CA ASN A 490 27.75 3.04 -13.59
C ASN A 490 27.04 4.02 -12.62
N PRO A 491 27.62 5.20 -12.31
CA PRO A 491 27.05 6.12 -11.33
C PRO A 491 25.71 6.72 -11.78
N ALA A 492 25.51 6.91 -13.09
CA ALA A 492 24.25 7.41 -13.63
C ALA A 492 23.14 6.34 -13.54
N GLY A 493 23.46 5.08 -13.85
CA GLY A 493 22.52 3.96 -13.73
C GLY A 493 22.03 3.75 -12.28
N LEU A 494 22.94 3.80 -11.30
CA LEU A 494 22.58 3.64 -9.88
C LEU A 494 21.70 4.80 -9.39
N LEU A 495 22.06 6.04 -9.71
CA LEU A 495 21.28 7.21 -9.31
C LEU A 495 19.90 7.22 -9.98
N LEU A 496 19.83 6.92 -11.29
CA LEU A 496 18.55 6.85 -12.00
C LEU A 496 17.66 5.74 -11.47
N LYS A 497 18.23 4.60 -11.04
CA LYS A 497 17.46 3.51 -10.42
C LYS A 497 16.77 3.98 -9.15
N ASP A 498 17.51 4.64 -8.26
CA ASP A 498 16.97 5.16 -7.00
C ASP A 498 15.92 6.25 -7.26
N VAL A 499 16.23 7.23 -8.11
CA VAL A 499 15.31 8.33 -8.43
C VAL A 499 14.03 7.84 -9.12
N LEU A 500 14.13 6.96 -10.12
CA LEU A 500 12.95 6.44 -10.82
C LEU A 500 12.10 5.59 -9.89
N ARG A 501 12.71 4.79 -9.01
CA ARG A 501 11.99 3.99 -8.02
C ARG A 501 11.23 4.88 -7.04
N ASP A 502 11.87 5.94 -6.54
CA ASP A 502 11.23 6.93 -5.67
C ASP A 502 10.08 7.64 -6.38
N VAL A 503 10.24 8.03 -7.65
CA VAL A 503 9.18 8.67 -8.44
C VAL A 503 7.98 7.73 -8.65
N VAL A 504 8.20 6.44 -8.93
CA VAL A 504 7.13 5.43 -9.04
C VAL A 504 6.36 5.33 -7.72
N ILE A 505 7.08 5.26 -6.59
CA ILE A 505 6.46 5.20 -5.26
C ILE A 505 5.68 6.48 -4.94
N CYS A 506 6.24 7.66 -5.21
CA CYS A 506 5.56 8.93 -4.97
C CYS A 506 4.30 9.06 -5.83
N ARG A 507 4.34 8.63 -7.09
CA ARG A 507 3.14 8.63 -7.96
C ARG A 507 2.06 7.69 -7.47
N GLU A 508 2.44 6.49 -7.07
CA GLU A 508 1.49 5.53 -6.53
C GLU A 508 0.90 6.04 -5.20
N PHE A 509 1.72 6.66 -4.35
CA PHE A 509 1.24 7.36 -3.17
C PHE A 509 0.23 8.46 -3.53
N ASP A 510 0.54 9.36 -4.48
CA ASP A 510 -0.38 10.44 -4.90
C ASP A 510 -1.67 9.89 -5.52
N LYS A 511 -1.60 8.77 -6.24
CA LYS A 511 -2.78 8.05 -6.75
C LYS A 511 -3.62 7.51 -5.60
N ILE A 512 -3.02 6.79 -4.66
CA ILE A 512 -3.69 6.26 -3.47
C ILE A 512 -4.31 7.39 -2.63
N GLN A 513 -3.62 8.53 -2.46
CA GLN A 513 -4.18 9.67 -1.72
C GLN A 513 -5.38 10.29 -2.45
N ARG A 514 -5.33 10.42 -3.78
CA ARG A 514 -6.48 10.87 -4.57
C ARG A 514 -7.64 9.89 -4.50
N ASP A 515 -7.38 8.59 -4.64
CA ASP A 515 -8.39 7.54 -4.56
C ASP A 515 -9.03 7.48 -3.17
N LYS A 516 -8.24 7.66 -2.10
CA LYS A 516 -8.75 7.84 -0.73
C LYS A 516 -9.61 9.09 -0.58
N GLY A 517 -9.16 10.23 -1.13
CA GLY A 517 -9.92 11.48 -1.10
C GLY A 517 -11.27 11.36 -1.82
N LEU A 518 -11.29 10.74 -2.99
CA LEU A 518 -12.50 10.45 -3.74
C LEU A 518 -13.40 9.48 -2.99
N SER A 519 -12.85 8.36 -2.49
CA SER A 519 -13.60 7.36 -1.71
C SER A 519 -14.22 7.96 -0.45
N PHE A 520 -13.47 8.81 0.27
CA PHE A 520 -13.98 9.55 1.43
C PHE A 520 -15.10 10.52 1.02
N GLY A 521 -14.95 11.24 -0.09
CA GLY A 521 -16.01 12.11 -0.63
C GLY A 521 -17.27 11.33 -1.01
N HIS A 522 -17.12 10.13 -1.58
CA HIS A 522 -18.24 9.24 -1.88
C HIS A 522 -18.93 8.75 -0.60
N GLU A 523 -18.17 8.25 0.38
CA GLU A 523 -18.71 7.76 1.65
C GLU A 523 -19.40 8.88 2.44
N PHE A 524 -18.80 10.07 2.49
CA PHE A 524 -19.41 11.23 3.12
C PHE A 524 -20.76 11.57 2.49
N ASN A 525 -20.85 11.57 1.15
CA ASN A 525 -22.11 11.78 0.46
C ASN A 525 -23.13 10.67 0.74
N GLU A 526 -22.70 9.41 0.84
CA GLU A 526 -23.58 8.29 1.21
C GLU A 526 -24.10 8.41 2.65
N ILE A 527 -23.26 8.85 3.60
CA ILE A 527 -23.69 9.15 4.97
C ILE A 527 -24.74 10.28 4.97
N GLN A 528 -24.48 11.38 4.26
CA GLN A 528 -25.42 12.50 4.14
C GLN A 528 -26.75 12.05 3.51
N ARG A 529 -26.71 11.21 2.48
CA ARG A 529 -27.91 10.58 1.89
C ARG A 529 -28.64 9.68 2.88
N GLY A 530 -27.91 8.95 3.72
CA GLY A 530 -28.45 8.09 4.77
C GLY A 530 -29.18 8.86 5.89
N MET A 531 -28.80 10.12 6.13
CA MET A 531 -29.48 11.01 7.08
C MET A 531 -30.77 11.62 6.54
N ILE A 532 -31.07 11.45 5.24
CA ILE A 532 -32.31 11.94 4.65
C ILE A 532 -33.47 11.08 5.14
N ILE A 533 -34.43 11.73 5.81
CA ILE A 533 -35.65 11.10 6.28
C ILE A 533 -36.50 10.65 5.07
N PRO A 534 -36.88 9.37 4.96
CA PRO A 534 -37.71 8.88 3.87
C PRO A 534 -39.12 9.51 3.97
N ARG A 535 -39.71 9.85 2.82
CA ARG A 535 -41.10 10.36 2.75
C ARG A 535 -42.13 9.25 2.61
N GLU A 536 -41.73 8.13 2.02
CA GLU A 536 -42.58 6.98 1.73
C GLU A 536 -42.19 5.80 2.61
N ILE A 537 -43.15 4.91 2.91
CA ILE A 537 -42.89 3.72 3.73
C ILE A 537 -41.96 2.74 3.01
N MET A 538 -42.07 2.63 1.69
CA MET A 538 -41.23 1.78 0.85
C MET A 538 -40.77 2.56 -0.37
N SER A 539 -39.46 2.55 -0.66
CA SER A 539 -38.87 3.18 -1.83
C SER A 539 -38.18 2.15 -2.72
N TYR A 540 -38.25 2.36 -4.03
CA TYR A 540 -37.59 1.54 -5.04
C TYR A 540 -36.31 2.23 -5.54
N PRO A 541 -35.28 1.46 -5.95
CA PRO A 541 -34.10 2.05 -6.57
C PRO A 541 -34.45 2.60 -7.96
N SER A 542 -33.65 3.55 -8.46
CA SER A 542 -33.90 4.22 -9.75
C SER A 542 -33.80 3.30 -10.96
N ASP A 543 -32.99 2.24 -10.87
CA ASP A 543 -32.72 1.23 -11.91
C ASP A 543 -33.64 0.00 -11.81
N TRP A 544 -34.72 0.07 -11.00
CA TRP A 544 -35.63 -1.05 -10.77
C TRP A 544 -36.20 -1.73 -12.04
N PRO A 545 -36.61 -1.00 -13.11
CA PRO A 545 -37.09 -1.63 -14.33
C PRO A 545 -36.04 -2.49 -15.05
N GLU A 546 -34.79 -2.03 -15.07
CA GLU A 546 -33.66 -2.72 -15.70
C GLU A 546 -33.25 -3.96 -14.91
N LEU A 547 -33.15 -3.84 -13.58
CA LEU A 547 -32.93 -4.97 -12.67
C LEU A 547 -34.02 -6.04 -12.83
N SER A 548 -35.28 -5.62 -12.94
CA SER A 548 -36.41 -6.53 -13.13
C SER A 548 -36.35 -7.28 -14.47
N PHE A 549 -35.80 -6.66 -15.52
CA PHE A 549 -35.65 -7.28 -16.83
C PHE A 549 -34.50 -8.30 -16.83
N ARG A 550 -33.33 -7.93 -16.29
CA ARG A 550 -32.14 -8.80 -16.25
C ARG A 550 -32.35 -10.09 -15.43
N ARG A 551 -33.10 -9.99 -14.34
CA ARG A 551 -33.33 -11.13 -13.41
C ARG A 551 -34.49 -12.03 -13.79
N GLY A 552 -35.22 -11.70 -14.86
CA GLY A 552 -36.42 -12.43 -15.28
C GLY A 552 -36.16 -13.74 -16.03
N GLU A 553 -34.95 -13.99 -16.53
CA GLU A 553 -34.61 -15.22 -17.25
C GLU A 553 -33.45 -15.96 -16.57
N PRO A 554 -33.64 -17.24 -16.17
CA PRO A 554 -32.53 -18.09 -15.75
C PRO A 554 -31.56 -18.27 -16.92
N ILE A 555 -30.30 -17.88 -16.72
CA ILE A 555 -29.25 -18.06 -17.73
C ILE A 555 -29.02 -19.57 -17.88
N ALA A 556 -29.46 -20.12 -19.01
CA ALA A 556 -29.27 -21.53 -19.33
C ALA A 556 -27.79 -21.83 -19.56
N TYR A 557 -27.40 -23.05 -19.19
CA TYR A 557 -26.08 -23.64 -19.34
C TYR A 557 -25.44 -23.40 -20.72
N VAL A 558 -24.10 -23.30 -20.74
CA VAL A 558 -23.28 -23.01 -21.92
C VAL A 558 -22.46 -24.26 -22.28
N ASP A 559 -22.79 -24.91 -23.40
CA ASP A 559 -22.07 -26.08 -23.97
C ASP A 559 -20.65 -25.72 -24.48
N SER A 560 -19.82 -26.70 -24.86
CA SER A 560 -18.60 -26.45 -25.64
C SER A 560 -18.96 -25.71 -26.96
N GLU A 561 -18.06 -24.87 -27.47
CA GLU A 561 -18.36 -24.05 -28.66
C GLU A 561 -18.76 -24.90 -29.87
N GLU A 562 -18.18 -26.09 -29.99
CA GLU A 562 -18.37 -27.03 -31.09
C GLU A 562 -19.71 -27.78 -30.98
N ASP A 563 -20.04 -28.35 -29.80
CA ASP A 563 -21.32 -29.02 -29.58
C ASP A 563 -22.50 -28.05 -29.65
N ARG A 564 -22.29 -26.81 -29.17
CA ARG A 564 -23.30 -25.74 -29.26
C ARG A 564 -23.62 -25.38 -30.70
N ARG A 565 -22.61 -25.32 -31.57
CA ARG A 565 -22.83 -25.06 -33.01
C ARG A 565 -23.67 -26.16 -33.64
N VAL A 566 -23.37 -27.43 -33.35
CA VAL A 566 -24.12 -28.58 -33.87
C VAL A 566 -25.56 -28.57 -33.35
N LEU A 567 -25.77 -28.39 -32.04
CA LEU A 567 -27.10 -28.36 -31.43
C LEU A 567 -27.91 -27.14 -31.90
N ALA A 568 -27.30 -25.96 -31.98
CA ALA A 568 -27.93 -24.75 -32.51
C ALA A 568 -28.29 -24.89 -33.98
N ASP A 569 -27.48 -25.58 -34.79
CA ASP A 569 -27.82 -25.91 -36.17
C ASP A 569 -28.97 -26.91 -36.27
N LEU A 570 -29.02 -27.91 -35.39
CA LEU A 570 -30.11 -28.89 -35.33
C LEU A 570 -31.45 -28.26 -34.90
N GLU A 571 -31.43 -27.29 -33.99
CA GLU A 571 -32.63 -26.60 -33.49
C GLU A 571 -33.04 -25.38 -34.34
N GLY A 572 -32.06 -24.66 -34.88
CA GLY A 572 -32.26 -23.43 -35.64
C GLY A 572 -32.60 -23.67 -37.11
N ARG A 573 -31.99 -24.66 -37.77
CA ARG A 573 -32.22 -24.91 -39.20
C ARG A 573 -33.52 -25.68 -39.41
N ARG A 574 -34.40 -25.11 -40.25
CA ARG A 574 -35.69 -25.70 -40.59
C ARG A 574 -35.64 -26.30 -41.99
N ILE A 575 -35.92 -27.59 -42.10
CA ILE A 575 -35.92 -28.29 -43.38
C ILE A 575 -37.33 -28.87 -43.67
N PRO A 576 -37.85 -28.75 -44.90
CA PRO A 576 -39.02 -29.51 -45.30
C PRO A 576 -38.64 -30.98 -45.43
N ALA A 577 -39.33 -31.86 -44.71
CA ALA A 577 -39.10 -33.30 -44.81
C ALA A 577 -40.22 -33.94 -45.64
N SER A 578 -39.95 -34.24 -46.90
CA SER A 578 -40.88 -34.93 -47.81
C SER A 578 -40.22 -36.18 -48.38
N PHE A 579 -40.15 -37.21 -47.55
CA PHE A 579 -39.58 -38.52 -47.91
C PHE A 579 -40.72 -39.47 -48.29
N ALA A 580 -40.61 -40.10 -49.47
CA ALA A 580 -41.61 -41.01 -50.01
C ALA A 580 -40.91 -42.32 -50.39
N ALA A 581 -40.85 -43.26 -49.43
CA ALA A 581 -40.11 -44.52 -49.55
C ALA A 581 -38.63 -44.33 -49.92
N ASN A 582 -37.98 -43.33 -49.34
CA ASN A 582 -36.52 -43.14 -49.46
C ASN A 582 -35.79 -44.07 -48.49
N THR A 583 -34.59 -44.54 -48.85
CA THR A 583 -33.78 -45.33 -47.92
C THR A 583 -33.32 -44.48 -46.73
N LEU A 584 -33.14 -45.09 -45.56
CA LEU A 584 -32.65 -44.41 -44.37
C LEU A 584 -31.27 -43.78 -44.60
N GLU A 585 -30.40 -44.46 -45.33
CA GLU A 585 -29.09 -43.93 -45.73
C GLU A 585 -29.23 -42.64 -46.55
N ASP A 586 -30.12 -42.59 -47.55
CA ASP A 586 -30.37 -41.39 -48.34
C ASP A 586 -30.94 -40.24 -47.48
N VAL A 587 -31.82 -40.57 -46.54
CA VAL A 587 -32.44 -39.57 -45.64
C VAL A 587 -31.43 -38.98 -44.67
N LEU A 588 -30.57 -39.81 -44.06
CA LEU A 588 -29.51 -39.35 -43.17
C LEU A 588 -28.47 -38.53 -43.94
N ASN A 589 -28.03 -39.00 -45.13
CA ASN A 589 -27.11 -38.24 -45.98
C ASN A 589 -27.68 -36.90 -46.44
N PHE A 590 -28.98 -36.86 -46.75
CA PHE A 590 -29.68 -35.60 -47.04
C PHE A 590 -29.64 -34.65 -45.85
N ILE A 591 -29.92 -35.14 -44.64
CA ILE A 591 -29.86 -34.33 -43.41
C ILE A 591 -28.43 -33.77 -43.22
N GLY A 592 -27.40 -34.63 -43.28
CA GLY A 592 -26.00 -34.20 -43.13
C GLY A 592 -25.55 -33.19 -44.19
N THR A 593 -25.97 -33.36 -45.45
CA THR A 593 -25.63 -32.44 -46.56
C THR A 593 -26.30 -31.09 -46.42
N VAL A 594 -27.57 -31.07 -46.01
CA VAL A 594 -28.34 -29.82 -45.84
C VAL A 594 -27.91 -29.05 -44.59
N THR A 595 -27.52 -29.75 -43.52
CA THR A 595 -27.03 -29.11 -42.30
C THR A 595 -25.53 -28.84 -42.31
N ASN A 596 -24.77 -29.41 -43.24
CA ASN A 596 -23.30 -29.32 -43.25
C ASN A 596 -22.69 -29.71 -41.89
N LEU A 597 -23.30 -30.68 -41.21
CA LEU A 597 -22.84 -31.24 -39.94
C LEU A 597 -22.07 -32.53 -40.20
N ASN A 598 -20.96 -32.73 -39.51
CA ASN A 598 -20.27 -34.01 -39.52
C ASN A 598 -21.14 -35.02 -38.78
N MET A 599 -21.60 -36.05 -39.49
CA MET A 599 -22.50 -37.06 -38.95
C MET A 599 -21.84 -38.44 -39.09
N ASP A 600 -21.70 -39.15 -37.98
CA ASP A 600 -21.21 -40.52 -37.91
C ASP A 600 -22.38 -41.46 -37.65
N VAL A 601 -22.54 -42.49 -38.48
CA VAL A 601 -23.69 -43.39 -38.42
C VAL A 601 -23.19 -44.81 -38.23
N ASP A 602 -23.45 -45.37 -37.03
CA ASP A 602 -23.05 -46.72 -36.66
C ASP A 602 -24.07 -47.74 -37.18
N TRP A 603 -23.91 -48.10 -38.45
CA TRP A 603 -24.76 -49.07 -39.12
C TRP A 603 -24.65 -50.49 -38.55
N GLN A 604 -23.53 -50.83 -37.92
CA GLN A 604 -23.36 -52.16 -37.33
C GLN A 604 -24.28 -52.30 -36.11
N ALA A 605 -24.26 -51.31 -35.23
CA ALA A 605 -25.11 -51.28 -34.04
C ALA A 605 -26.61 -51.14 -34.35
N MET A 606 -26.95 -50.44 -35.44
CA MET A 606 -28.33 -50.38 -35.93
C MET A 606 -28.80 -51.70 -36.56
N GLY A 607 -27.91 -52.41 -37.27
CA GLY A 607 -28.21 -53.75 -37.80
C GLY A 607 -28.48 -54.78 -36.70
N ASP A 608 -27.75 -54.69 -35.57
CA ASP A 608 -27.94 -55.56 -34.41
C ASP A 608 -29.35 -55.44 -33.78
N ILE A 609 -30.02 -54.30 -33.95
CA ILE A 609 -31.41 -54.06 -33.50
C ILE A 609 -32.45 -54.20 -34.62
N GLY A 610 -32.06 -54.74 -35.78
CA GLY A 610 -32.96 -55.00 -36.90
C GLY A 610 -33.27 -53.79 -37.78
N ILE A 611 -32.43 -52.75 -37.75
CA ILE A 611 -32.53 -51.57 -38.61
C ILE A 611 -31.48 -51.66 -39.71
N GLU A 612 -31.95 -51.90 -40.94
CA GLU A 612 -31.11 -52.02 -42.14
C GLU A 612 -30.92 -50.67 -42.82
N ARG A 613 -29.83 -50.55 -43.61
CA ARG A 613 -29.48 -49.30 -44.34
C ARG A 613 -30.53 -48.89 -45.38
N ASP A 614 -31.16 -49.88 -46.00
CA ASP A 614 -32.18 -49.72 -47.04
C ASP A 614 -33.60 -49.58 -46.48
N ALA A 615 -33.76 -49.45 -45.16
CA ALA A 615 -35.06 -49.25 -44.53
C ALA A 615 -35.79 -48.04 -45.13
N GLU A 616 -37.00 -48.25 -45.65
CA GLU A 616 -37.77 -47.21 -46.32
C GLU A 616 -38.44 -46.27 -45.31
N VAL A 617 -38.17 -44.97 -45.43
CA VAL A 617 -38.75 -43.92 -44.59
C VAL A 617 -39.76 -43.13 -45.40
N THR A 618 -41.01 -43.09 -44.90
CA THR A 618 -42.06 -42.20 -45.42
C THR A 618 -42.45 -41.19 -44.36
N LEU A 619 -42.15 -39.91 -44.61
CA LEU A 619 -42.42 -38.81 -43.70
C LEU A 619 -42.71 -37.54 -44.51
N ASN A 620 -43.82 -36.87 -44.22
CA ASN A 620 -44.18 -35.59 -44.83
C ASN A 620 -44.48 -34.56 -43.73
N LEU A 621 -43.55 -33.64 -43.51
CA LEU A 621 -43.63 -32.55 -42.56
C LEU A 621 -43.38 -31.21 -43.25
N ARG A 622 -44.13 -30.20 -42.82
CA ARG A 622 -43.82 -28.78 -43.13
C ARG A 622 -42.44 -28.41 -42.55
N PRO A 623 -41.81 -27.29 -42.95
CA PRO A 623 -40.50 -26.90 -42.44
C PRO A 623 -40.44 -26.87 -40.90
N VAL A 624 -39.74 -27.84 -40.33
CA VAL A 624 -39.53 -28.03 -38.88
C VAL A 624 -38.02 -28.11 -38.58
N PRO A 625 -37.60 -27.85 -37.33
CA PRO A 625 -36.20 -28.01 -36.93
C PRO A 625 -35.64 -29.38 -37.27
N VAL A 626 -34.38 -29.46 -37.69
CA VAL A 626 -33.73 -30.73 -38.08
C VAL A 626 -33.77 -31.76 -36.96
N LYS A 627 -33.62 -31.34 -35.70
CA LYS A 627 -33.83 -32.18 -34.51
C LYS A 627 -35.14 -32.98 -34.57
N VAL A 628 -36.23 -32.31 -34.90
CA VAL A 628 -37.56 -32.92 -34.99
C VAL A 628 -37.65 -33.88 -36.18
N VAL A 629 -37.00 -33.56 -37.31
CA VAL A 629 -36.95 -34.48 -38.46
C VAL A 629 -36.18 -35.74 -38.09
N LEU A 630 -35.01 -35.60 -37.46
CA LEU A 630 -34.15 -36.70 -37.05
C LEU A 630 -34.86 -37.62 -36.05
N ASP A 631 -35.48 -37.05 -35.01
CA ASP A 631 -36.27 -37.81 -34.03
C ASP A 631 -37.39 -38.63 -34.71
N ARG A 632 -38.12 -38.02 -35.64
CA ARG A 632 -39.26 -38.68 -36.33
C ARG A 632 -38.82 -39.71 -37.35
N VAL A 633 -37.67 -39.51 -38.01
CA VAL A 633 -37.08 -40.48 -38.93
C VAL A 633 -36.63 -41.72 -38.16
N LEU A 634 -35.86 -41.54 -37.08
CA LEU A 634 -35.37 -42.64 -36.25
C LEU A 634 -36.52 -43.37 -35.52
N GLU A 635 -37.55 -42.64 -35.07
CA GLU A 635 -38.76 -43.25 -34.48
C GLU A 635 -39.53 -44.12 -35.47
N LYS A 636 -39.61 -43.73 -36.74
CA LYS A 636 -40.35 -44.49 -37.79
C LYS A 636 -39.64 -45.75 -38.25
N VAL A 637 -38.32 -45.76 -38.18
CA VAL A 637 -37.47 -46.90 -38.57
C VAL A 637 -37.33 -47.89 -37.41
N SER A 638 -37.45 -47.43 -36.17
CA SER A 638 -37.31 -48.29 -34.99
C SER A 638 -38.45 -49.33 -34.92
N PRO A 639 -38.13 -50.64 -34.89
CA PRO A 639 -39.12 -51.71 -34.97
C PRO A 639 -39.96 -51.87 -33.69
N ASP A 640 -39.40 -51.56 -32.51
CA ASP A 640 -40.10 -51.68 -31.24
C ASP A 640 -39.67 -50.60 -30.22
N ARG A 641 -40.35 -50.54 -29.06
CA ARG A 641 -40.05 -49.53 -28.02
C ARG A 641 -38.77 -49.82 -27.24
N PHE A 642 -38.20 -51.02 -27.33
CA PHE A 642 -37.01 -51.42 -26.58
C PHE A 642 -35.74 -51.40 -27.43
N SER A 643 -35.83 -51.58 -28.75
CA SER A 643 -34.71 -51.56 -29.70
C SER A 643 -34.85 -50.37 -30.66
N ARG A 644 -34.60 -49.17 -30.13
CA ARG A 644 -34.73 -47.90 -30.88
C ARG A 644 -33.38 -47.40 -31.38
N ALA A 645 -33.37 -46.78 -32.56
CA ALA A 645 -32.27 -45.92 -32.97
C ALA A 645 -32.39 -44.55 -32.30
N SER A 646 -31.27 -43.96 -31.95
CA SER A 646 -31.20 -42.63 -31.34
C SER A 646 -29.94 -41.90 -31.83
N TRP A 647 -29.76 -40.66 -31.38
CA TRP A 647 -28.63 -39.82 -31.76
C TRP A 647 -28.07 -39.08 -30.54
N ALA A 648 -26.78 -38.76 -30.60
CA ALA A 648 -26.07 -37.92 -29.65
C ALA A 648 -25.10 -36.99 -30.39
N VAL A 649 -24.69 -35.90 -29.75
CA VAL A 649 -23.60 -35.02 -30.24
C VAL A 649 -22.40 -35.25 -29.35
N GLU A 650 -21.25 -35.55 -29.97
CA GLU A 650 -19.96 -35.83 -29.33
C GLU A 650 -18.87 -35.08 -30.11
N ASP A 651 -18.13 -34.19 -29.44
CA ASP A 651 -16.98 -33.44 -30.01
C ASP A 651 -17.28 -32.75 -31.36
N GLY A 652 -18.44 -32.11 -31.48
CA GLY A 652 -18.87 -31.45 -32.72
C GLY A 652 -19.34 -32.42 -33.83
N VAL A 653 -19.52 -33.71 -33.54
CA VAL A 653 -20.00 -34.74 -34.47
C VAL A 653 -21.36 -35.28 -34.02
N LEU A 654 -22.31 -35.39 -34.95
CA LEU A 654 -23.61 -36.01 -34.72
C LEU A 654 -23.49 -37.52 -34.90
N VAL A 655 -23.54 -38.29 -33.81
CA VAL A 655 -23.47 -39.75 -33.83
C VAL A 655 -24.89 -40.34 -33.82
N VAL A 656 -25.21 -41.16 -34.81
CA VAL A 656 -26.49 -41.91 -34.91
C VAL A 656 -26.20 -43.40 -34.73
N SER A 657 -26.82 -44.04 -33.74
CA SER A 657 -26.58 -45.46 -33.42
C SER A 657 -27.78 -46.07 -32.69
N SER A 658 -27.70 -47.33 -32.27
CA SER A 658 -28.72 -47.93 -31.40
C SER A 658 -28.70 -47.25 -30.03
N GLN A 659 -29.88 -47.10 -29.43
CA GLN A 659 -30.02 -46.51 -28.09
C GLN A 659 -29.22 -47.28 -27.04
N GLU A 660 -29.09 -48.61 -27.20
CA GLU A 660 -28.26 -49.44 -26.32
C GLU A 660 -26.76 -49.12 -26.47
N ASN A 661 -26.25 -48.95 -27.70
CA ASN A 661 -24.84 -48.62 -27.92
C ASN A 661 -24.53 -47.19 -27.43
N LEU A 662 -25.42 -46.22 -27.69
CA LEU A 662 -25.30 -44.86 -27.15
C LEU A 662 -25.35 -44.84 -25.62
N ARG A 663 -26.06 -45.79 -24.98
CA ARG A 663 -26.04 -45.96 -23.51
C ARG A 663 -24.75 -46.61 -23.00
N ARG A 664 -24.16 -47.52 -23.75
CA ARG A 664 -22.86 -48.16 -23.40
C ARG A 664 -21.67 -47.22 -23.54
N LYS A 665 -21.79 -46.17 -24.37
CA LYS A 665 -20.81 -45.08 -24.47
C LYS A 665 -20.92 -44.17 -23.25
N THR A 666 -20.24 -44.56 -22.18
CA THR A 666 -20.12 -43.78 -20.95
C THR A 666 -18.69 -43.26 -20.80
N PHE A 667 -18.55 -42.11 -20.16
CA PHE A 667 -17.25 -41.58 -19.76
C PHE A 667 -17.30 -41.06 -18.34
N ILE A 668 -16.13 -40.94 -17.72
CA ILE A 668 -16.00 -40.48 -16.34
C ILE A 668 -15.85 -38.96 -16.34
N LYS A 669 -16.70 -38.27 -15.58
CA LYS A 669 -16.54 -36.84 -15.27
C LYS A 669 -16.52 -36.64 -13.76
N ILE A 670 -15.56 -35.83 -13.31
CA ILE A 670 -15.40 -35.46 -11.90
C ILE A 670 -16.10 -34.12 -11.68
N TYR A 671 -17.00 -34.07 -10.70
CA TYR A 671 -17.71 -32.88 -10.27
C TYR A 671 -17.30 -32.51 -8.85
N ASP A 672 -16.72 -31.33 -8.66
CA ASP A 672 -16.50 -30.79 -7.32
C ASP A 672 -17.82 -30.23 -6.77
N VAL A 673 -18.33 -30.80 -5.69
CA VAL A 673 -19.60 -30.38 -5.07
C VAL A 673 -19.40 -29.91 -3.63
N ARG A 674 -18.16 -29.66 -3.21
CA ARG A 674 -17.85 -29.19 -1.85
C ARG A 674 -18.55 -27.87 -1.54
N ASP A 675 -18.71 -27.02 -2.54
CA ASP A 675 -19.48 -25.78 -2.48
C ASP A 675 -20.97 -25.99 -2.24
N LEU A 676 -21.53 -27.13 -2.63
CA LEU A 676 -22.92 -27.56 -2.41
C LEU A 676 -23.11 -28.38 -1.12
N VAL A 677 -22.05 -28.98 -0.60
CA VAL A 677 -22.10 -29.84 0.59
C VAL A 677 -21.73 -29.11 1.89
N PHE A 678 -20.85 -28.11 1.82
CA PHE A 678 -20.47 -27.29 2.98
C PHE A 678 -21.73 -26.81 3.71
N GLN A 679 -21.77 -26.72 5.04
CA GLN A 679 -22.93 -26.09 5.72
C GLN A 679 -22.55 -24.72 6.25
N VAL A 680 -23.29 -23.70 5.82
CA VAL A 680 -23.18 -22.37 6.42
C VAL A 680 -23.83 -22.42 7.81
N PRO A 681 -23.08 -22.14 8.88
CA PRO A 681 -23.62 -22.12 10.24
C PRO A 681 -24.78 -21.13 10.36
N ASP A 682 -25.70 -21.44 11.26
CA ASP A 682 -26.81 -20.57 11.60
C ASP A 682 -26.47 -19.80 12.88
N PHE A 683 -26.76 -18.50 12.93
CA PHE A 683 -26.43 -17.66 14.10
C PHE A 683 -27.69 -17.04 14.72
N PRO A 684 -28.61 -17.85 15.27
CA PRO A 684 -29.86 -17.38 15.86
C PRO A 684 -29.68 -16.70 17.23
N GLU A 685 -28.58 -17.00 17.92
CA GLU A 685 -28.29 -16.48 19.26
C GLU A 685 -27.72 -15.07 19.18
N VAL A 686 -28.42 -14.12 19.82
CA VAL A 686 -27.95 -12.75 19.99
C VAL A 686 -27.65 -12.56 21.48
N PRO A 687 -26.47 -12.01 21.84
CA PRO A 687 -26.23 -11.60 23.22
C PRO A 687 -27.33 -10.65 23.70
N GLU A 688 -27.92 -10.94 24.86
CA GLU A 688 -29.02 -10.14 25.38
C GLU A 688 -28.50 -8.82 25.98
N LEU A 689 -29.15 -7.71 25.63
CA LEU A 689 -29.01 -6.43 26.31
C LEU A 689 -29.86 -6.45 27.59
N ASP A 690 -29.46 -7.24 28.57
CA ASP A 690 -30.24 -7.40 29.81
C ASP A 690 -29.45 -6.95 31.04
N LEU A 691 -30.05 -6.02 31.79
CA LEU A 691 -29.55 -5.57 33.10
C LEU A 691 -29.88 -6.57 34.22
N ASP A 692 -30.98 -7.33 34.10
CA ASP A 692 -31.42 -8.25 35.15
C ASP A 692 -30.50 -9.46 35.28
N THR A 693 -29.96 -9.99 34.17
CA THR A 693 -28.94 -11.05 34.18
C THR A 693 -27.61 -10.57 34.76
N VAL A 694 -27.22 -9.32 34.53
CA VAL A 694 -26.03 -8.70 35.13
C VAL A 694 -26.23 -8.47 36.63
N LEU A 695 -27.41 -7.99 37.05
CA LEU A 695 -27.77 -7.77 38.46
C LEU A 695 -27.93 -9.11 39.21
N GLN A 696 -28.49 -10.15 38.60
CA GLN A 696 -28.60 -11.49 39.20
C GLN A 696 -27.24 -12.20 39.30
N GLN A 697 -26.33 -11.99 38.34
CA GLN A 697 -24.94 -12.49 38.47
C GLN A 697 -24.19 -11.81 39.63
N SER A 698 -24.54 -10.58 40.02
CA SER A 698 -23.92 -9.89 41.15
C SER A 698 -24.37 -10.44 42.53
N SER A 699 -25.57 -11.03 42.62
CA SER A 699 -26.12 -11.57 43.87
C SER A 699 -25.73 -13.02 44.16
N GLN A 700 -25.07 -13.71 43.23
CA GLN A 700 -24.69 -15.12 43.38
C GLN A 700 -23.23 -15.39 43.00
N ARG A 701 -22.27 -14.69 43.61
CA ARG A 701 -20.89 -15.22 43.67
C ARG A 701 -20.06 -14.70 44.85
N GLY A 702 -20.30 -15.31 46.00
CA GLY A 702 -19.19 -15.63 46.90
C GLY A 702 -18.29 -16.68 46.23
N GLY A 703 -17.06 -16.29 45.87
CA GLY A 703 -15.92 -17.20 45.70
C GLY A 703 -15.91 -18.13 44.47
N ARG A 704 -15.47 -17.62 43.32
CA ARG A 704 -14.47 -18.27 42.45
C ARG A 704 -14.07 -17.31 41.33
N GLY A 705 -12.79 -17.00 41.23
CA GLY A 705 -12.22 -16.30 40.09
C GLY A 705 -12.42 -17.11 38.81
N GLY A 706 -12.84 -16.43 37.76
CA GLY A 706 -13.07 -16.95 36.42
C GLY A 706 -13.92 -15.92 35.69
N GLY A 707 -13.25 -15.06 34.92
CA GLY A 707 -13.89 -14.05 34.08
C GLY A 707 -14.77 -14.75 33.04
N GLY A 708 -16.08 -14.71 33.25
CA GLY A 708 -17.06 -14.95 32.21
C GLY A 708 -17.27 -13.62 31.51
N GLY A 709 -16.65 -13.45 30.34
CA GLY A 709 -17.01 -12.37 29.44
C GLY A 709 -18.42 -12.59 28.90
N ILE A 710 -19.07 -11.51 28.49
CA ILE A 710 -20.34 -11.48 27.74
C ILE A 710 -20.24 -12.26 26.42
N PHE A 711 -19.02 -12.53 25.96
CA PHE A 711 -18.73 -13.53 24.93
C PHE A 711 -18.55 -14.89 25.61
N GLN A 712 -19.64 -15.61 25.82
CA GLN A 712 -19.55 -17.07 25.86
C GLN A 712 -19.01 -17.52 24.51
N ASP A 713 -17.96 -18.34 24.51
CA ASP A 713 -17.58 -19.07 23.31
C ASP A 713 -18.84 -19.81 22.82
N PRO A 714 -19.26 -19.62 21.56
CA PRO A 714 -20.40 -20.34 21.02
C PRO A 714 -20.17 -21.83 21.28
N GLU A 715 -21.21 -22.56 21.69
CA GLU A 715 -21.14 -24.00 21.94
C GLU A 715 -20.24 -24.66 20.89
N ASP A 716 -19.19 -25.38 21.33
CA ASP A 716 -18.29 -26.12 20.45
C ASP A 716 -19.11 -27.06 19.58
N ILE A 717 -19.48 -26.61 18.38
CA ILE A 717 -20.06 -27.48 17.35
C ILE A 717 -18.97 -28.51 17.09
N SER A 718 -19.18 -29.75 17.55
CA SER A 718 -18.15 -30.78 17.44
C SER A 718 -17.78 -30.97 15.98
N VAL A 719 -16.48 -31.07 15.69
CA VAL A 719 -15.97 -31.31 14.34
C VAL A 719 -16.61 -32.59 13.77
N GLU A 720 -16.90 -33.58 14.62
CA GLU A 720 -17.67 -34.77 14.24
C GLU A 720 -19.07 -34.46 13.69
N GLN A 721 -19.82 -33.52 14.28
CA GLN A 721 -21.16 -33.16 13.79
C GLN A 721 -21.12 -32.45 12.44
N ILE A 722 -20.17 -31.54 12.22
CA ILE A 722 -19.99 -30.85 10.92
C ILE A 722 -19.69 -31.87 9.82
N LEU A 723 -18.76 -32.79 10.07
CA LEU A 723 -18.39 -33.83 9.11
C LEU A 723 -19.54 -34.82 8.83
N GLN A 724 -20.43 -35.03 9.79
CA GLN A 724 -21.60 -35.89 9.62
C GLN A 724 -22.70 -35.20 8.82
N ASP A 725 -22.96 -33.93 9.10
CA ASP A 725 -23.92 -33.11 8.35
C ASP A 725 -23.51 -32.89 6.88
N GLU A 726 -22.20 -32.77 6.62
CA GLU A 726 -21.66 -32.73 5.26
C GLU A 726 -21.92 -34.05 4.52
N ARG A 727 -21.67 -35.21 5.16
CA ARG A 727 -21.99 -36.52 4.56
C ARG A 727 -23.47 -36.68 4.26
N ASP A 728 -24.34 -36.34 5.22
CA ASP A 728 -25.79 -36.42 5.04
C ASP A 728 -26.29 -35.52 3.89
N THR A 729 -25.67 -34.34 3.71
CA THR A 729 -26.00 -33.42 2.62
C THR A 729 -25.55 -33.96 1.27
N LEU A 730 -24.36 -34.57 1.23
CA LEU A 730 -23.86 -35.21 0.03
C LEU A 730 -24.71 -36.41 -0.39
N ASP A 731 -25.13 -37.25 0.56
CA ASP A 731 -26.01 -38.39 0.28
C ASP A 731 -27.35 -37.93 -0.33
N ARG A 732 -27.92 -36.84 0.20
CA ARG A 732 -29.12 -36.21 -0.40
C ARG A 732 -28.85 -35.66 -1.81
N LEU A 733 -27.67 -35.10 -2.07
CA LEU A 733 -27.30 -34.62 -3.40
C LEU A 733 -27.21 -35.79 -4.40
N ILE A 734 -26.61 -36.91 -3.99
CA ILE A 734 -26.54 -38.15 -4.79
C ILE A 734 -27.96 -38.66 -5.09
N GLU A 735 -28.85 -38.71 -4.09
CA GLU A 735 -30.24 -39.10 -4.26
C GLU A 735 -30.99 -38.19 -5.25
N ILE A 736 -30.80 -36.86 -5.15
CA ILE A 736 -31.41 -35.88 -6.06
C ILE A 736 -30.93 -36.11 -7.50
N VAL A 737 -29.62 -36.33 -7.70
CA VAL A 737 -29.05 -36.60 -9.02
C VAL A 737 -29.61 -37.91 -9.60
N GLN A 738 -29.63 -38.99 -8.81
CA GLN A 738 -30.12 -40.30 -9.25
C GLN A 738 -31.63 -40.31 -9.54
N THR A 739 -32.41 -39.51 -8.81
CA THR A 739 -33.87 -39.43 -8.98
C THR A 739 -34.27 -38.60 -10.21
N ASN A 740 -33.53 -37.52 -10.51
CA ASN A 740 -33.92 -36.58 -11.56
C ASN A 740 -33.22 -36.80 -12.90
N VAL A 741 -32.11 -37.54 -12.95
CA VAL A 741 -31.38 -37.84 -14.18
C VAL A 741 -31.39 -39.34 -14.43
N ASP A 742 -32.00 -39.80 -15.54
CA ASP A 742 -32.02 -41.21 -15.98
C ASP A 742 -32.20 -42.24 -14.85
N PHE A 743 -33.32 -42.14 -14.13
CA PHE A 743 -33.62 -42.95 -12.94
C PHE A 743 -33.38 -44.46 -13.17
N ASP A 744 -33.86 -45.00 -14.28
CA ASP A 744 -33.73 -46.42 -14.61
C ASP A 744 -32.30 -46.82 -15.06
N GLY A 745 -31.42 -45.86 -15.35
CA GLY A 745 -30.08 -46.08 -15.88
C GLY A 745 -29.00 -46.35 -14.82
N TRP A 746 -29.23 -46.00 -13.55
CA TRP A 746 -28.23 -46.15 -12.49
C TRP A 746 -28.08 -47.60 -11.99
N GLU A 747 -26.85 -48.03 -11.70
CA GLU A 747 -26.55 -49.35 -11.13
C GLU A 747 -27.30 -49.61 -9.82
N THR A 748 -27.45 -48.58 -8.98
CA THR A 748 -28.21 -48.63 -7.73
C THR A 748 -29.70 -48.92 -7.93
N ASN A 749 -30.24 -48.57 -9.10
CA ASN A 749 -31.64 -48.79 -9.47
C ASN A 749 -31.84 -50.04 -10.35
N GLY A 750 -30.80 -50.86 -10.54
CA GLY A 750 -30.83 -52.06 -11.36
C GLY A 750 -30.58 -51.84 -12.86
N GLY A 751 -30.15 -50.63 -13.24
CA GLY A 751 -29.65 -50.31 -14.58
C GLY A 751 -28.17 -50.69 -14.75
N ASP A 752 -27.65 -50.56 -15.97
CA ASP A 752 -26.26 -50.88 -16.35
C ASP A 752 -25.50 -49.68 -16.93
N THR A 753 -26.11 -48.49 -16.92
CA THR A 753 -25.64 -47.31 -17.66
C THR A 753 -24.86 -46.33 -16.79
N GLY A 754 -25.27 -46.08 -15.55
CA GLY A 754 -24.73 -45.01 -14.70
C GLY A 754 -24.10 -45.52 -13.40
N PHE A 755 -22.91 -45.04 -13.07
CA PHE A 755 -22.24 -45.28 -11.79
C PHE A 755 -21.83 -43.95 -11.14
N ILE A 756 -21.99 -43.82 -9.83
CA ILE A 756 -21.61 -42.63 -9.05
C ILE A 756 -20.84 -43.05 -7.81
N GLN A 757 -19.71 -42.38 -7.57
CA GLN A 757 -18.87 -42.59 -6.41
C GLN A 757 -18.46 -41.26 -5.80
N GLU A 758 -18.50 -41.16 -4.47
CA GLU A 758 -17.90 -40.06 -3.74
C GLU A 758 -16.40 -40.29 -3.54
N LEU A 759 -15.62 -39.22 -3.69
CA LEU A 759 -14.28 -39.11 -3.09
C LEU A 759 -14.03 -37.71 -2.52
N ASN A 760 -13.97 -37.56 -1.19
CA ASN A 760 -13.64 -36.31 -0.48
C ASN A 760 -14.46 -35.08 -0.93
N GLY A 761 -15.78 -35.25 -1.07
CA GLY A 761 -16.68 -34.17 -1.54
C GLY A 761 -16.65 -33.92 -3.06
N ASN A 762 -15.95 -34.75 -3.83
CA ASN A 762 -16.09 -34.81 -5.28
C ASN A 762 -16.99 -35.99 -5.67
N LEU A 763 -17.85 -35.79 -6.66
CA LEU A 763 -18.62 -36.85 -7.31
C LEU A 763 -17.90 -37.30 -8.57
N ILE A 764 -17.46 -38.56 -8.60
CA ILE A 764 -16.94 -39.24 -9.78
C ILE A 764 -18.11 -39.96 -10.40
N ILE A 765 -18.59 -39.47 -11.55
CA ILE A 765 -19.78 -40.00 -12.22
C ILE A 765 -19.36 -40.58 -13.57
N THR A 766 -19.77 -41.83 -13.83
CA THR A 766 -19.67 -42.49 -15.13
C THR A 766 -21.06 -42.54 -15.74
N ASN A 767 -21.30 -41.82 -16.85
CA ASN A 767 -22.60 -41.84 -17.53
C ASN A 767 -22.47 -41.39 -19.00
N THR A 768 -23.60 -41.35 -19.72
CA THR A 768 -23.68 -40.86 -21.11
C THR A 768 -23.50 -39.34 -21.19
N ALA A 769 -23.11 -38.83 -22.37
CA ALA A 769 -22.98 -37.39 -22.62
C ALA A 769 -24.26 -36.62 -22.29
N ALA A 770 -25.41 -37.15 -22.68
CA ALA A 770 -26.71 -36.55 -22.41
C ALA A 770 -27.02 -36.45 -20.91
N ASN A 771 -26.72 -37.50 -20.14
CA ASN A 771 -26.93 -37.49 -18.70
C ASN A 771 -25.95 -36.53 -18.01
N HIS A 772 -24.69 -36.45 -18.45
CA HIS A 772 -23.75 -35.45 -17.96
C HIS A 772 -24.23 -34.00 -18.18
N ARG A 773 -24.92 -33.69 -19.30
CA ARG A 773 -25.55 -32.38 -19.52
C ARG A 773 -26.62 -32.09 -18.46
N SER A 774 -27.51 -33.05 -18.23
CA SER A 774 -28.58 -32.92 -17.23
C SER A 774 -28.02 -32.75 -15.81
N ILE A 775 -26.96 -33.47 -15.46
CA ILE A 775 -26.27 -33.36 -14.18
C ILE A 775 -25.62 -31.99 -14.03
N VAL A 776 -24.89 -31.50 -15.05
CA VAL A 776 -24.30 -30.15 -15.01
C VAL A 776 -25.38 -29.08 -14.83
N GLY A 777 -26.47 -29.17 -15.60
CA GLY A 777 -27.58 -28.22 -15.50
C GLY A 777 -28.21 -28.20 -14.10
N LEU A 778 -28.48 -29.39 -13.54
CA LEU A 778 -29.02 -29.54 -12.18
C LEU A 778 -28.07 -28.97 -11.12
N LEU A 779 -26.79 -29.35 -11.15
CA LEU A 779 -25.79 -28.85 -10.21
C LEU A 779 -25.59 -27.33 -10.35
N SER A 780 -25.62 -26.79 -11.57
CA SER A 780 -25.53 -25.35 -11.82
C SER A 780 -26.70 -24.59 -11.21
N GLN A 781 -27.93 -25.09 -11.37
CA GLN A 781 -29.13 -24.49 -10.76
C GLN A 781 -29.07 -24.55 -9.24
N LEU A 782 -28.61 -25.67 -8.65
CA LEU A 782 -28.42 -25.80 -7.20
C LEU A 782 -27.37 -24.80 -6.68
N ARG A 783 -26.27 -24.61 -7.42
CA ARG A 783 -25.23 -23.62 -7.06
C ARG A 783 -25.74 -22.20 -7.15
N GLU A 784 -26.51 -21.89 -8.18
CA GLU A 784 -27.08 -20.56 -8.38
C GLU A 784 -28.03 -20.16 -7.24
N VAL A 785 -28.81 -21.11 -6.71
CA VAL A 785 -29.67 -20.87 -5.54
C VAL A 785 -28.86 -20.68 -4.26
N ARG A 786 -27.76 -21.41 -4.12
CA ARG A 786 -26.93 -21.40 -2.90
C ARG A 786 -25.95 -20.22 -2.84
N ALA A 787 -25.48 -19.72 -3.99
CA ALA A 787 -24.52 -18.63 -4.08
C ALA A 787 -25.13 -17.24 -3.77
N ILE A 788 -26.43 -17.17 -3.50
CA ILE A 788 -27.12 -15.92 -3.20
C ILE A 788 -26.84 -15.49 -1.77
N GLN A 789 -26.24 -14.31 -1.65
CA GLN A 789 -26.07 -13.63 -0.38
C GLN A 789 -27.02 -12.42 -0.31
N ILE A 790 -27.40 -12.07 0.91
CA ILE A 790 -28.23 -10.91 1.20
C ILE A 790 -27.40 -10.00 2.11
N SER A 791 -27.12 -8.80 1.64
CA SER A 791 -26.56 -7.73 2.47
C SER A 791 -27.69 -6.82 2.94
N VAL A 792 -27.91 -6.75 4.24
CA VAL A 792 -28.92 -5.88 4.83
C VAL A 792 -28.22 -4.71 5.51
N GLU A 793 -28.54 -3.51 5.05
CA GLU A 793 -28.23 -2.27 5.73
C GLU A 793 -29.41 -1.87 6.59
N SER A 794 -29.20 -1.79 7.89
CA SER A 794 -30.16 -1.20 8.83
C SER A 794 -29.77 0.23 9.14
N ARG A 795 -30.75 1.13 9.32
CA ARG A 795 -30.52 2.53 9.67
C ARG A 795 -31.43 2.93 10.81
N PHE A 796 -30.83 3.31 11.92
CA PHE A 796 -31.50 3.86 13.09
C PHE A 796 -31.22 5.35 13.08
N LEU A 797 -32.22 6.13 12.67
CA LEU A 797 -32.14 7.57 12.56
C LEU A 797 -32.88 8.20 13.73
N THR A 798 -32.12 8.83 14.63
CA THR A 798 -32.69 9.60 15.74
C THR A 798 -32.60 11.08 15.39
N VAL A 799 -33.74 11.73 15.27
CA VAL A 799 -33.88 13.16 15.00
C VAL A 799 -34.37 13.82 16.28
N ALA A 800 -33.56 14.69 16.88
CA ALA A 800 -33.93 15.49 18.04
C ALA A 800 -34.01 16.97 17.64
N GLN A 801 -35.07 17.65 18.08
CA GLN A 801 -35.28 19.07 17.93
C GLN A 801 -35.75 19.65 19.25
N ASP A 802 -34.93 20.52 19.83
CA ASP A 802 -35.24 21.21 21.07
C ASP A 802 -35.37 22.71 20.78
N PHE A 803 -36.45 23.31 21.27
CA PHE A 803 -36.73 24.73 21.13
C PHE A 803 -37.04 25.30 22.51
N PHE A 804 -36.51 26.50 22.77
CA PHE A 804 -36.76 27.25 23.97
C PHE A 804 -36.91 28.73 23.64
N GLU A 805 -37.91 29.37 24.23
CA GLU A 805 -38.13 30.81 24.18
C GLU A 805 -38.54 31.31 25.57
N LYS A 806 -37.79 32.27 26.11
CA LYS A 806 -38.16 33.06 27.28
C LYS A 806 -38.30 34.52 26.87
N ILE A 807 -39.42 35.12 27.27
CA ILE A 807 -39.60 36.57 27.31
C ILE A 807 -40.11 36.91 28.70
N GLY A 808 -39.26 37.55 29.49
CA GLY A 808 -39.53 37.97 30.85
C GLY A 808 -39.44 39.50 31.00
N PHE A 809 -40.39 40.05 31.75
CA PHE A 809 -40.40 41.41 32.26
C PHE A 809 -40.54 41.33 33.79
N ASP A 810 -39.66 42.03 34.49
CA ASP A 810 -39.77 42.26 35.92
C ASP A 810 -39.83 43.77 36.18
N LEU A 811 -40.87 44.22 36.86
CA LEU A 811 -41.14 45.62 37.11
C LEU A 811 -41.42 45.81 38.60
N ASP A 812 -40.45 46.39 39.29
CA ASP A 812 -40.53 46.69 40.71
C ASP A 812 -40.71 48.19 40.91
N ILE A 813 -41.68 48.57 41.73
CA ILE A 813 -42.03 49.97 42.00
C ILE A 813 -41.96 50.24 43.50
N TYR A 814 -41.19 51.24 43.88
CA TYR A 814 -41.06 51.70 45.26
C TYR A 814 -41.63 53.10 45.41
N PHE A 815 -42.60 53.25 46.30
CA PHE A 815 -43.20 54.55 46.61
C PHE A 815 -42.54 55.19 47.85
N ASN A 816 -42.29 56.49 47.79
CA ASN A 816 -41.73 57.32 48.87
C ASN A 816 -40.28 56.99 49.27
N ALA A 817 -39.42 56.72 48.29
CA ALA A 817 -38.03 56.32 48.49
C ALA A 817 -37.06 57.49 48.74
N LYS A 818 -37.42 58.44 49.59
CA LYS A 818 -36.68 59.71 49.79
C LYS A 818 -35.51 59.65 50.79
N ASN A 819 -35.26 58.49 51.43
CA ASN A 819 -34.35 58.35 52.58
C ASN A 819 -33.43 57.12 52.46
N ASN A 820 -32.43 57.02 53.36
CA ASN A 820 -31.51 55.88 53.51
C ASN A 820 -32.19 54.51 53.74
N GLN A 821 -33.52 54.50 53.89
CA GLN A 821 -34.37 53.32 53.97
C GLN A 821 -34.43 52.53 52.65
N TYR A 822 -34.26 53.17 51.48
CA TYR A 822 -34.17 52.49 50.19
C TYR A 822 -32.89 51.65 50.06
N GLU A 823 -31.74 52.20 50.46
CA GLU A 823 -30.49 51.42 50.47
C GLU A 823 -30.54 50.26 51.46
N GLN A 824 -31.36 50.35 52.50
CA GLN A 824 -31.63 49.24 53.41
C GLN A 824 -32.62 48.23 52.82
N SER A 825 -33.66 48.67 52.09
CA SER A 825 -34.60 47.75 51.41
C SER A 825 -33.92 46.97 50.30
N LEU A 826 -33.08 47.60 49.46
CA LEU A 826 -32.24 46.92 48.46
C LEU A 826 -31.30 45.87 49.08
N ARG A 827 -30.78 46.12 50.30
CA ARG A 827 -29.93 45.16 51.03
C ARG A 827 -30.74 44.05 51.68
N GLN A 828 -32.00 44.31 52.03
CA GLN A 828 -32.93 43.38 52.66
C GLN A 828 -33.76 42.59 51.63
N GLU A 829 -33.79 43.00 50.36
CA GLU A 829 -34.37 42.27 49.22
C GLU A 829 -33.73 40.90 48.99
N ARG A 830 -32.47 40.72 49.40
CA ARG A 830 -31.84 39.38 49.51
C ARG A 830 -32.54 38.43 50.49
N PHE A 831 -33.53 38.91 51.27
CA PHE A 831 -34.24 38.15 52.30
C PHE A 831 -35.61 37.61 51.82
N PHE A 832 -36.18 38.11 50.72
CA PHE A 832 -37.52 37.70 50.25
C PHE A 832 -37.57 37.08 48.83
N GLY A 833 -36.43 36.90 48.14
CA GLY A 833 -36.36 36.20 46.85
C GLY A 833 -35.00 35.54 46.63
N GLY A 834 -35.01 34.26 46.25
CA GLY A 834 -33.83 33.40 46.17
C GLY A 834 -32.91 33.68 44.98
N THR A 835 -31.61 33.51 45.22
CA THR A 835 -30.56 32.98 44.32
C THR A 835 -30.39 33.50 42.88
N GLY A 836 -30.95 34.65 42.49
CA GLY A 836 -30.58 35.33 41.24
C GLY A 836 -29.32 36.19 41.40
N SER A 837 -28.17 35.72 40.90
CA SER A 837 -26.91 36.51 40.86
C SER A 837 -26.93 37.54 39.73
N ASN A 838 -27.79 38.56 39.80
CA ASN A 838 -27.73 39.71 38.88
C ASN A 838 -27.14 40.91 39.62
N ASN A 839 -25.80 41.01 39.58
CA ASN A 839 -25.02 42.07 40.20
C ASN A 839 -24.98 43.34 39.31
N PHE A 840 -26.14 43.92 39.01
CA PHE A 840 -26.29 45.14 38.21
C PHE A 840 -26.76 46.37 39.01
N GLY A 841 -26.50 46.40 40.32
CA GLY A 841 -26.60 47.63 41.12
C GLY A 841 -25.33 48.49 41.02
N PRO A 842 -25.41 49.83 41.09
CA PRO A 842 -24.23 50.68 41.10
C PRO A 842 -23.33 50.31 42.29
N THR A 843 -22.09 49.92 41.98
CA THR A 843 -21.08 49.68 43.02
C THR A 843 -20.80 50.99 43.75
N SER A 844 -21.10 51.01 45.05
CA SER A 844 -20.69 52.12 45.91
C SER A 844 -19.16 52.24 45.87
N PRO A 845 -18.57 53.45 45.78
CA PRO A 845 -17.13 53.61 45.79
C PRO A 845 -16.55 53.08 47.12
N GLY A 846 -15.81 51.97 47.06
CA GLY A 846 -15.04 51.47 48.21
C GLY A 846 -15.18 49.99 48.58
N GLN A 847 -15.95 49.16 47.85
CA GLN A 847 -15.96 47.70 48.09
C GLN A 847 -15.20 46.92 47.01
N THR A 848 -14.08 46.34 47.41
CA THR A 848 -13.36 45.30 46.67
C THR A 848 -14.24 44.06 46.59
N SER A 849 -14.46 43.57 45.36
CA SER A 849 -15.14 42.31 45.07
C SER A 849 -14.35 41.13 45.67
N THR A 850 -14.82 40.59 46.79
CA THR A 850 -14.34 39.30 47.30
C THR A 850 -15.10 38.18 46.60
N ARG A 851 -14.35 37.37 45.83
CA ARG A 851 -14.81 36.14 45.19
C ARG A 851 -15.29 35.12 46.23
N PRO A 852 -16.24 34.22 45.87
CA PRO A 852 -16.77 33.19 46.78
C PRO A 852 -15.81 32.01 47.02
N SER A 853 -14.49 32.22 47.04
CA SER A 853 -13.49 31.16 47.28
C SER A 853 -12.87 31.18 48.68
N ASP A 854 -13.15 32.18 49.52
CA ASP A 854 -12.38 32.41 50.76
C ASP A 854 -13.18 32.17 52.06
N VAL A 855 -14.36 31.54 52.00
CA VAL A 855 -15.08 31.12 53.21
C VAL A 855 -14.54 29.76 53.67
N VAL A 856 -13.49 29.82 54.49
CA VAL A 856 -13.04 28.72 55.34
C VAL A 856 -14.17 28.29 56.28
N ALA A 857 -14.37 26.99 56.38
CA ALA A 857 -15.35 26.30 57.20
C ALA A 857 -15.46 26.84 58.65
N GLY A 858 -16.68 27.23 59.03
CA GLY A 858 -17.09 27.49 60.42
C GLY A 858 -18.48 26.92 60.64
N GLY A 859 -18.56 25.85 61.45
CA GLY A 859 -19.75 25.01 61.62
C GLY A 859 -21.00 25.75 62.12
N ALA A 860 -22.15 25.36 61.59
CA ALA A 860 -23.46 25.81 62.03
C ALA A 860 -23.79 25.21 63.41
N VAL A 861 -23.90 26.06 64.44
CA VAL A 861 -24.55 25.68 65.71
C VAL A 861 -26.06 25.85 65.55
N ARG A 862 -26.80 24.73 65.50
CA ARG A 862 -28.26 24.75 65.64
C ARG A 862 -28.62 24.92 67.11
N ASN A 863 -29.34 26.00 67.44
CA ASN A 863 -29.97 26.16 68.75
C ASN A 863 -31.35 25.48 68.73
N PRO A 864 -31.67 24.56 69.65
CA PRO A 864 -32.99 23.95 69.72
C PRO A 864 -33.93 24.86 70.51
N GLY A 865 -34.88 25.49 69.81
CA GLY A 865 -36.03 26.16 70.42
C GLY A 865 -36.04 27.67 70.20
N GLY A 866 -37.00 28.14 69.40
CA GLY A 866 -37.34 29.57 69.27
C GLY A 866 -37.33 30.05 67.82
N SER A 867 -38.50 30.45 67.35
CA SER A 867 -38.76 31.11 66.07
C SER A 867 -38.04 32.46 65.93
N GLY A 868 -37.44 32.71 64.76
CA GLY A 868 -37.23 34.06 64.22
C GLY A 868 -35.78 34.56 64.15
N ALA A 869 -35.37 34.91 62.92
CA ALA A 869 -34.24 35.76 62.53
C ALA A 869 -32.80 35.28 62.79
N THR A 870 -32.12 34.88 61.72
CA THR A 870 -30.66 34.77 61.67
C THR A 870 -30.06 36.18 61.49
N ALA A 871 -29.65 36.82 62.58
CA ALA A 871 -28.82 38.03 62.50
C ALA A 871 -27.35 37.63 62.33
N THR A 872 -26.72 38.01 61.22
CA THR A 872 -25.28 37.85 61.03
C THR A 872 -24.55 38.91 61.85
N THR A 873 -24.11 38.57 63.06
CA THR A 873 -23.30 39.48 63.89
C THR A 873 -21.83 39.36 63.47
N GLN A 874 -21.25 40.45 62.94
CA GLN A 874 -19.81 40.52 62.64
C GLN A 874 -19.04 40.84 63.94
N HIS A 875 -18.12 39.95 64.33
CA HIS A 875 -17.29 40.11 65.53
C HIS A 875 -15.99 40.83 65.20
N TRP A 876 -15.61 41.83 66.00
CA TRP A 876 -14.26 42.42 65.97
C TRP A 876 -13.63 42.26 67.36
N ILE A 877 -12.39 41.76 67.40
CA ILE A 877 -11.62 41.61 68.63
C ILE A 877 -11.15 42.99 69.05
N GLN A 878 -11.57 43.47 70.23
CA GLN A 878 -11.18 44.80 70.70
C GLN A 878 -9.90 44.78 71.53
N SER A 879 -9.67 43.73 72.31
CA SER A 879 -8.41 43.51 73.01
C SER A 879 -8.25 42.05 73.45
N VAL A 880 -7.00 41.59 73.47
CA VAL A 880 -6.59 40.34 74.10
C VAL A 880 -5.83 40.72 75.36
N ASP A 881 -6.24 40.19 76.52
CA ASP A 881 -5.45 40.34 77.74
C ASP A 881 -4.19 39.47 77.64
N GLU A 882 -3.02 40.11 77.58
CA GLU A 882 -1.73 39.42 77.35
C GLU A 882 -1.28 38.54 78.54
N GLN A 883 -1.87 38.66 79.73
CA GLN A 883 -1.52 37.81 80.88
C GLN A 883 -2.44 36.60 81.08
N THR A 884 -3.68 36.65 80.57
CA THR A 884 -4.69 35.61 80.79
C THR A 884 -5.18 34.94 79.49
N GLY A 885 -4.92 35.55 78.33
CA GLY A 885 -5.38 35.05 77.03
C GLY A 885 -6.89 35.19 76.80
N GLU A 886 -7.59 35.92 77.67
CA GLU A 886 -9.04 36.12 77.53
C GLU A 886 -9.34 37.17 76.45
N ILE A 887 -10.20 36.80 75.50
CA ILE A 887 -10.60 37.64 74.37
C ILE A 887 -11.90 38.37 74.75
N THR A 888 -11.85 39.70 74.83
CA THR A 888 -13.05 40.51 75.10
C THR A 888 -13.68 40.95 73.78
N TYR A 889 -14.90 40.49 73.52
CA TYR A 889 -15.72 40.91 72.39
C TYR A 889 -16.58 42.10 72.79
N GLN A 890 -16.50 43.22 72.05
CA GLN A 890 -17.41 44.34 72.25
C GLN A 890 -18.51 44.32 71.19
N PHE A 891 -19.75 44.23 71.66
CA PHE A 891 -20.94 44.43 70.82
C PHE A 891 -21.06 45.92 70.52
N ALA A 892 -20.53 46.37 69.39
CA ALA A 892 -20.88 47.67 68.85
C ALA A 892 -22.09 47.50 67.93
N PRO A 893 -23.33 47.83 68.37
CA PRO A 893 -24.35 48.15 67.38
C PRO A 893 -23.83 49.37 66.64
N LEU A 894 -23.50 49.23 65.35
CA LEU A 894 -23.40 50.39 64.48
C LEU A 894 -24.71 51.17 64.69
N PRO A 895 -24.68 52.45 65.09
CA PRO A 895 -25.89 53.25 65.05
C PRO A 895 -26.18 53.51 63.57
N THR A 896 -26.85 52.58 62.91
CA THR A 896 -27.63 52.96 61.75
C THR A 896 -28.75 53.82 62.30
N SER A 897 -28.71 55.12 62.00
CA SER A 897 -29.89 55.97 62.15
C SER A 897 -30.93 55.44 61.17
N VAL A 898 -31.69 54.43 61.61
CA VAL A 898 -32.96 54.07 61.01
C VAL A 898 -33.90 55.20 61.40
N VAL A 899 -34.25 56.05 60.44
CA VAL A 899 -35.37 56.97 60.62
C VAL A 899 -36.57 56.09 60.95
N ALA A 900 -37.25 56.36 62.08
CA ALA A 900 -38.46 55.63 62.44
C ALA A 900 -39.47 55.74 61.29
N PRO A 901 -40.22 54.67 60.96
CA PRO A 901 -41.18 54.73 59.86
C PRO A 901 -42.21 55.83 60.15
N ASP A 902 -42.26 56.85 59.30
CA ASP A 902 -43.36 57.81 59.27
C ASP A 902 -44.63 57.12 58.72
N ASN A 903 -45.80 57.78 58.82
CA ASN A 903 -47.09 57.27 58.33
C ASN A 903 -47.14 56.95 56.81
N LEU A 904 -46.05 57.18 56.08
CA LEU A 904 -45.86 56.86 54.67
C LEU A 904 -44.52 56.13 54.46
N SER A 905 -44.18 55.11 55.26
CA SER A 905 -43.00 54.26 55.02
C SER A 905 -42.97 53.68 53.60
N ILE A 906 -41.78 53.31 53.09
CA ILE A 906 -41.61 52.73 51.75
C ILE A 906 -42.62 51.59 51.53
N ILE A 907 -43.37 51.66 50.44
CA ILE A 907 -44.28 50.60 50.00
C ILE A 907 -43.66 49.95 48.76
N PRO A 908 -43.09 48.74 48.87
CA PRO A 908 -42.62 47.99 47.71
C PRO A 908 -43.81 47.30 47.02
N VAL A 909 -43.86 47.41 45.70
CA VAL A 909 -44.70 46.59 44.83
C VAL A 909 -43.76 45.79 43.94
N GLN A 910 -43.67 44.49 44.20
CA GLN A 910 -42.71 43.59 43.54
C GLN A 910 -43.40 42.61 42.60
N SER A 911 -42.75 42.29 41.47
CA SER A 911 -43.27 41.40 40.43
C SER A 911 -42.55 40.06 40.37
N GLY A 912 -42.84 39.14 41.31
CA GLY A 912 -42.24 37.79 41.33
C GLY A 912 -42.70 36.81 40.23
N SER A 913 -43.29 37.27 39.12
CA SER A 913 -43.81 36.41 38.07
C SER A 913 -42.73 35.67 37.28
N ASP A 914 -41.52 36.22 37.19
CA ASP A 914 -40.41 35.59 36.43
C ASP A 914 -39.86 34.36 37.14
N ALA A 915 -39.46 34.52 38.41
CA ALA A 915 -39.01 33.40 39.25
C ALA A 915 -40.08 32.30 39.41
N LEU A 916 -41.37 32.69 39.43
CA LEU A 916 -42.47 31.72 39.43
C LEU A 916 -42.60 30.99 38.08
N ALA A 917 -42.41 31.68 36.95
CA ALA A 917 -42.41 31.04 35.63
C ALA A 917 -41.24 30.06 35.48
N GLU A 918 -40.04 30.43 35.94
CA GLU A 918 -38.85 29.56 35.95
C GLU A 918 -39.00 28.34 36.86
N GLY A 919 -39.66 28.49 38.01
CA GLY A 919 -39.93 27.38 38.92
C GLY A 919 -41.00 26.40 38.42
N LEU A 920 -41.86 26.83 37.48
CA LEU A 920 -42.96 26.02 36.94
C LEU A 920 -42.58 25.27 35.66
N ILE A 921 -41.53 25.67 34.95
CA ILE A 921 -41.09 24.98 33.71
C ILE A 921 -40.28 23.72 34.05
N GLY A 922 -40.78 22.55 33.64
CA GLY A 922 -40.27 21.25 34.11
C GLY A 922 -39.36 20.48 33.15
N THR A 923 -39.04 21.01 31.96
CA THR A 923 -38.28 20.28 30.93
C THR A 923 -36.76 20.43 31.12
N GLY A 924 -35.98 19.38 30.87
CA GLY A 924 -34.54 19.35 31.11
C GLY A 924 -33.75 20.37 30.26
N PHE A 925 -34.13 20.58 29.00
CA PHE A 925 -33.51 21.59 28.14
C PHE A 925 -33.79 23.00 28.68
N ALA A 926 -35.03 23.31 29.05
CA ALA A 926 -35.38 24.61 29.64
C ALA A 926 -34.57 24.91 30.89
N GLN A 927 -34.43 23.96 31.81
CA GLN A 927 -33.62 24.14 33.03
C GLN A 927 -32.14 24.37 32.70
N SER A 928 -31.60 23.69 31.69
CA SER A 928 -30.21 23.92 31.24
C SER A 928 -30.00 25.31 30.63
N VAL A 929 -30.99 25.85 29.91
CA VAL A 929 -30.92 27.19 29.32
C VAL A 929 -31.11 28.27 30.38
N LEU A 930 -32.03 28.07 31.33
CA LEU A 930 -32.26 28.98 32.46
C LEU A 930 -31.08 29.05 33.44
N ALA A 931 -30.27 28.00 33.54
CA ALA A 931 -29.04 28.00 34.33
C ALA A 931 -27.92 28.88 33.73
N LEU A 932 -28.09 29.36 32.48
CA LEU A 932 -27.17 30.27 31.80
C LEU A 932 -27.70 31.70 31.88
N ASN A 933 -26.81 32.68 31.69
CA ASN A 933 -27.23 34.07 31.58
C ASN A 933 -28.17 34.27 30.38
N PRO A 934 -29.20 35.13 30.50
CA PRO A 934 -30.11 35.40 29.39
C PRO A 934 -29.37 35.98 28.19
N ALA A 935 -29.83 35.67 26.97
CA ALA A 935 -29.18 36.13 25.74
C ALA A 935 -29.27 37.66 25.58
N LEU A 936 -30.37 38.25 26.07
CA LEU A 936 -30.55 39.69 26.24
C LEU A 936 -31.06 39.96 27.65
N GLY A 937 -30.31 40.74 28.42
CA GLY A 937 -30.75 41.33 29.68
C GLY A 937 -30.65 42.85 29.60
N VAL A 938 -31.76 43.56 29.78
CA VAL A 938 -31.80 45.02 29.86
C VAL A 938 -32.35 45.42 31.21
N ALA A 939 -31.52 46.07 32.03
CA ALA A 939 -31.93 46.64 33.30
C ALA A 939 -31.98 48.18 33.19
N ALA A 940 -33.06 48.78 33.68
CA ALA A 940 -33.25 50.23 33.70
C ALA A 940 -33.82 50.68 35.05
N THR A 941 -33.10 51.58 35.72
CA THR A 941 -33.52 52.17 36.99
C THR A 941 -33.82 53.66 36.82
N PHE A 942 -34.98 54.09 37.29
CA PHE A 942 -35.35 55.50 37.35
C PHE A 942 -35.43 55.93 38.82
N LEU A 943 -34.62 56.92 39.21
CA LEU A 943 -34.53 57.41 40.59
C LEU A 943 -35.23 58.77 40.74
N ASP A 944 -36.41 58.76 41.36
CA ASP A 944 -37.17 59.95 41.79
C ASP A 944 -37.97 59.64 43.08
N ASP A 945 -38.98 60.44 43.45
CA ASP A 945 -39.92 60.19 44.56
C ASP A 945 -40.63 58.81 44.49
N ILE A 946 -40.75 58.29 43.26
CA ILE A 946 -41.12 56.92 42.93
C ILE A 946 -39.90 56.31 42.24
N GLN A 947 -39.41 55.18 42.74
CA GLN A 947 -38.34 54.45 42.08
C GLN A 947 -38.93 53.29 41.31
N VAL A 948 -38.42 53.11 40.10
CA VAL A 948 -38.83 52.05 39.20
C VAL A 948 -37.59 51.30 38.78
N ASP A 949 -37.60 49.99 39.01
CA ASP A 949 -36.63 49.05 38.44
C ASP A 949 -37.33 48.19 37.39
N LEU A 950 -36.76 48.15 36.19
CA LEU A 950 -37.28 47.37 35.07
C LEU A 950 -36.17 46.46 34.57
N LEU A 951 -36.42 45.15 34.61
CA LEU A 951 -35.60 44.13 34.00
C LEU A 951 -36.37 43.49 32.84
N ILE A 952 -35.70 43.38 31.69
CA ILE A 952 -36.20 42.67 30.52
C ILE A 952 -35.21 41.56 30.21
N GLU A 953 -35.72 40.33 30.14
CA GLU A 953 -34.95 39.16 29.76
C GLU A 953 -35.55 38.51 28.52
N ALA A 954 -34.71 38.21 27.53
CA ALA A 954 -35.12 37.47 26.36
C ALA A 954 -34.04 36.46 25.96
N THR A 955 -34.45 35.21 25.80
CA THR A 955 -33.58 34.11 25.37
C THR A 955 -34.32 33.24 24.40
N GLN A 956 -33.74 33.00 23.23
CA GLN A 956 -34.22 32.01 22.27
C GLN A 956 -33.09 31.03 21.97
N ALA A 957 -33.38 29.74 22.07
CA ALA A 957 -32.44 28.67 21.76
C ALA A 957 -33.13 27.59 20.90
N ASP A 958 -32.45 27.15 19.84
CA ASP A 958 -32.86 26.03 18.98
C ASP A 958 -31.68 25.07 18.85
N ARG A 959 -31.90 23.80 19.14
CA ARG A 959 -30.92 22.73 18.98
C ARG A 959 -31.52 21.64 18.12
N ARG A 960 -30.84 21.30 17.02
CA ARG A 960 -31.23 20.21 16.12
C ARG A 960 -30.09 19.21 16.03
N ASN A 961 -30.41 17.95 16.22
CA ASN A 961 -29.46 16.86 16.14
C ASN A 961 -30.03 15.71 15.32
N VAL A 962 -29.21 15.14 14.44
CA VAL A 962 -29.55 13.94 13.67
C VAL A 962 -28.42 12.93 13.88
N THR A 963 -28.75 11.84 14.57
CA THR A 963 -27.83 10.73 14.82
C THR A 963 -28.22 9.56 13.93
N LEU A 964 -27.28 9.06 13.14
CA LEU A 964 -27.45 7.87 12.30
C LEU A 964 -26.55 6.74 12.80
N THR A 965 -27.16 5.62 13.17
CA THR A 965 -26.45 4.35 13.40
C THR A 965 -26.87 3.36 12.32
N ALA A 966 -25.91 2.86 11.53
CA ALA A 966 -26.22 2.04 10.36
C ALA A 966 -25.47 0.69 10.30
N PRO A 967 -25.85 -0.32 11.12
CA PRO A 967 -25.23 -1.64 11.05
C PRO A 967 -25.54 -2.33 9.72
N ARG A 968 -24.51 -2.96 9.13
CA ARG A 968 -24.59 -3.72 7.89
C ARG A 968 -24.21 -5.17 8.16
N LEU A 969 -25.00 -6.10 7.62
CA LEU A 969 -24.80 -7.53 7.80
C LEU A 969 -25.02 -8.26 6.48
N THR A 970 -24.05 -9.07 6.07
CA THR A 970 -24.18 -9.93 4.88
C THR A 970 -24.28 -11.38 5.32
N PHE A 971 -25.29 -12.09 4.83
CA PHE A 971 -25.54 -13.48 5.19
C PHE A 971 -26.13 -14.27 4.01
N PHE A 972 -26.04 -15.60 4.07
CA PHE A 972 -26.56 -16.47 3.02
C PHE A 972 -28.08 -16.56 3.04
N ASN A 973 -28.67 -16.71 1.85
CA ASN A 973 -30.11 -16.90 1.69
C ASN A 973 -30.64 -18.03 2.60
N GLY A 974 -31.68 -17.74 3.38
CA GLY A 974 -32.35 -18.68 4.29
C GLY A 974 -31.77 -18.81 5.69
N LYS A 975 -30.60 -18.20 5.98
CA LYS A 975 -29.89 -18.30 7.26
C LYS A 975 -30.20 -17.14 8.21
N PHE A 976 -30.07 -17.38 9.51
CA PHE A 976 -30.02 -16.34 10.55
C PHE A 976 -28.63 -15.76 10.64
N ALA A 977 -28.59 -14.44 10.79
CA ALA A 977 -27.39 -13.72 11.14
C ALA A 977 -27.74 -12.62 12.13
N ASN A 978 -26.81 -12.32 13.02
CA ASN A 978 -26.98 -11.24 13.99
C ASN A 978 -25.77 -10.31 14.04
N ILE A 979 -26.01 -9.12 14.55
CA ILE A 979 -24.99 -8.13 14.87
C ILE A 979 -25.33 -7.48 16.22
N PHE A 980 -24.32 -7.41 17.09
CA PHE A 980 -24.39 -6.83 18.41
C PHE A 980 -23.34 -5.72 18.51
N VAL A 981 -23.79 -4.46 18.50
CA VAL A 981 -22.92 -3.29 18.67
C VAL A 981 -23.33 -2.59 19.94
N ALA A 982 -22.56 -2.76 21.00
CA ALA A 982 -22.87 -2.17 22.29
C ALA A 982 -21.66 -1.51 22.94
N THR A 983 -21.94 -0.49 23.73
CA THR A 983 -21.02 0.18 24.65
C THR A 983 -21.38 -0.25 26.07
N GLN A 984 -20.38 -0.72 26.80
CA GLN A 984 -20.51 -1.11 28.20
C GLN A 984 -19.90 -0.01 29.08
N GLN A 985 -20.71 0.60 29.95
CA GLN A 985 -20.27 1.60 30.91
C GLN A 985 -20.51 1.09 32.33
N SER A 986 -19.47 1.05 33.16
CA SER A 986 -19.62 0.69 34.56
C SER A 986 -20.21 1.85 35.37
N PHE A 987 -21.15 1.55 36.26
CA PHE A 987 -21.70 2.48 37.24
C PHE A 987 -21.68 1.86 38.64
N VAL A 988 -21.72 2.69 39.68
CA VAL A 988 -21.80 2.22 41.07
C VAL A 988 -23.25 1.87 41.37
N SER A 989 -23.57 0.57 41.41
CA SER A 989 -24.94 0.08 41.61
C SER A 989 -25.32 -0.06 43.08
N ASP A 990 -24.35 -0.34 43.94
CA ASP A 990 -24.59 -0.52 45.37
C ASP A 990 -23.31 -0.20 46.18
N LEU A 991 -23.46 0.03 47.48
CA LEU A 991 -22.38 0.38 48.41
C LEU A 991 -22.43 -0.55 49.63
N THR A 992 -21.41 -1.38 49.80
CA THR A 992 -21.32 -2.24 50.98
C THR A 992 -20.52 -1.55 52.10
N PRO A 993 -21.09 -1.31 53.29
CA PRO A 993 -20.37 -0.64 54.37
C PRO A 993 -19.36 -1.59 55.02
N ILE A 994 -18.09 -1.16 55.09
CA ILE A 994 -17.03 -1.82 55.84
C ILE A 994 -16.80 -1.03 57.14
N VAL A 995 -17.10 -1.68 58.27
CA VAL A 995 -16.97 -1.07 59.59
C VAL A 995 -15.67 -1.52 60.29
N GLY A 996 -14.97 -0.57 60.88
CA GLY A 996 -13.81 -0.75 61.75
C GLY A 996 -14.02 -0.09 63.12
N THR A 997 -13.09 -0.26 64.06
CA THR A 997 -13.19 0.37 65.38
C THR A 997 -13.07 1.90 65.27
N GLY A 998 -14.20 2.60 65.30
CA GLY A 998 -14.27 4.07 65.19
C GLY A 998 -14.19 4.63 63.76
N SER A 999 -14.21 3.77 62.73
CA SER A 999 -14.18 4.16 61.32
C SER A 999 -15.20 3.38 60.49
N VAL A 1000 -15.74 4.03 59.46
CA VAL A 1000 -16.62 3.39 58.47
C VAL A 1000 -16.20 3.85 57.08
N ALA A 1001 -16.23 2.94 56.11
CA ALA A 1001 -15.97 3.21 54.70
C ALA A 1001 -16.97 2.40 53.85
N PHE A 1002 -17.13 2.78 52.59
CA PHE A 1002 -17.92 2.00 51.63
C PHE A 1002 -17.01 1.29 50.63
N ASP A 1003 -17.34 0.03 50.33
CA ASP A 1003 -16.79 -0.72 49.21
C ASP A 1003 -17.85 -0.73 48.09
N PRO A 1004 -17.62 0.01 46.98
CA PRO A 1004 -18.60 0.16 45.92
C PRO A 1004 -18.65 -1.10 45.04
N THR A 1005 -19.86 -1.61 44.82
CA THR A 1005 -20.10 -2.64 43.82
C THR A 1005 -20.40 -1.98 42.48
N VAL A 1006 -19.57 -2.29 41.49
CA VAL A 1006 -19.74 -1.78 40.13
C VAL A 1006 -20.54 -2.76 39.29
N SER A 1007 -21.57 -2.26 38.61
CA SER A 1007 -22.34 -3.02 37.63
C SER A 1007 -22.12 -2.43 36.23
N PRO A 1008 -21.93 -3.27 35.20
CA PRO A 1008 -21.88 -2.77 33.84
C PRO A 1008 -23.27 -2.49 33.27
N LEU A 1009 -23.45 -1.31 32.70
CA LEU A 1009 -24.58 -0.93 31.88
C LEU A 1009 -24.24 -1.11 30.40
N THR A 1010 -25.03 -1.87 29.66
CA THR A 1010 -24.82 -2.10 28.23
C THR A 1010 -25.86 -1.35 27.41
N THR A 1011 -25.42 -0.48 26.50
CA THR A 1011 -26.28 0.29 25.58
C THR A 1011 -25.80 0.12 24.14
N GLY A 1012 -26.69 0.21 23.16
CA GLY A 1012 -26.32 0.02 21.76
C GLY A 1012 -27.45 -0.55 20.91
N VAL A 1013 -27.07 -1.18 19.80
CA VAL A 1013 -27.99 -1.75 18.82
C VAL A 1013 -27.73 -3.24 18.68
N THR A 1014 -28.80 -4.03 18.72
CA THR A 1014 -28.78 -5.43 18.32
C THR A 1014 -29.74 -5.67 17.18
N LEU A 1015 -29.36 -6.56 16.28
CA LEU A 1015 -30.16 -6.90 15.12
C LEU A 1015 -29.99 -8.37 14.81
N LEU A 1016 -31.10 -9.09 14.74
CA LEU A 1016 -31.20 -10.46 14.25
C LEU A 1016 -32.04 -10.46 12.99
N LEU A 1017 -31.49 -11.06 11.94
CA LEU A 1017 -32.10 -11.12 10.63
C LEU A 1017 -32.16 -12.56 10.15
N ARG A 1018 -33.23 -12.88 9.46
CA ARG A 1018 -33.29 -14.01 8.53
C ARG A 1018 -33.93 -13.54 7.24
N GLY A 1019 -33.29 -13.83 6.11
CA GLY A 1019 -33.75 -13.36 4.81
C GLY A 1019 -33.94 -14.48 3.82
N VAL A 1020 -35.02 -14.43 3.05
CA VAL A 1020 -35.26 -15.32 1.91
C VAL A 1020 -35.49 -14.49 0.66
N VAL A 1021 -34.69 -14.75 -0.38
CA VAL A 1021 -34.84 -14.14 -1.70
C VAL A 1021 -36.00 -14.79 -2.46
N SER A 1022 -36.83 -13.98 -3.12
CA SER A 1022 -37.90 -14.46 -3.98
C SER A 1022 -37.37 -15.21 -5.20
N ALA A 1023 -38.17 -16.11 -5.77
CA ALA A 1023 -37.76 -16.92 -6.92
C ALA A 1023 -37.33 -16.07 -8.14
N ASP A 1024 -37.94 -14.91 -8.32
CA ASP A 1024 -37.60 -13.94 -9.38
C ASP A 1024 -36.39 -13.04 -9.04
N ARG A 1025 -35.74 -13.25 -7.88
CA ARG A 1025 -34.59 -12.47 -7.38
C ARG A 1025 -34.83 -10.95 -7.33
N ARG A 1026 -36.09 -10.55 -7.20
CA ARG A 1026 -36.47 -9.13 -7.13
C ARG A 1026 -36.73 -8.70 -5.71
N TYR A 1027 -37.29 -9.56 -4.87
CA TYR A 1027 -37.69 -9.22 -3.51
C TYR A 1027 -36.91 -10.05 -2.50
N VAL A 1028 -36.76 -9.49 -1.31
CA VAL A 1028 -36.23 -10.18 -0.14
C VAL A 1028 -37.28 -10.12 0.96
N THR A 1029 -37.68 -11.28 1.47
CA THR A 1029 -38.52 -11.37 2.66
C THR A 1029 -37.61 -11.54 3.87
N LEU A 1030 -37.66 -10.57 4.78
CA LEU A 1030 -36.85 -10.50 5.99
C LEU A 1030 -37.71 -10.72 7.23
N MET A 1031 -37.28 -11.60 8.11
CA MET A 1031 -37.66 -11.61 9.52
C MET A 1031 -36.63 -10.78 10.29
N VAL A 1032 -37.11 -9.77 11.01
CA VAL A 1032 -36.27 -8.77 11.65
C VAL A 1032 -36.63 -8.71 13.13
N ASN A 1033 -35.63 -8.85 13.98
CA ASN A 1033 -35.71 -8.53 15.40
C ASN A 1033 -34.60 -7.52 15.72
N SER A 1034 -34.97 -6.27 15.94
CA SER A 1034 -34.03 -5.18 16.25
C SER A 1034 -34.31 -4.60 17.62
N ARG A 1035 -33.27 -4.36 18.41
CA ARG A 1035 -33.35 -3.61 19.66
C ARG A 1035 -32.35 -2.46 19.66
N VAL A 1036 -32.77 -1.30 20.17
CA VAL A 1036 -31.92 -0.14 20.41
C VAL A 1036 -32.06 0.24 21.88
N ALA A 1037 -30.96 0.24 22.61
CA ALA A 1037 -30.86 0.73 23.97
C ALA A 1037 -29.98 1.97 24.02
N SER A 1038 -30.45 3.04 24.66
CA SER A 1038 -29.67 4.27 24.87
C SER A 1038 -29.78 4.73 26.32
N LEU A 1039 -28.70 5.27 26.87
CA LEU A 1039 -28.67 5.89 28.19
C LEU A 1039 -29.29 7.29 28.09
N VAL A 1040 -30.33 7.56 28.88
CA VAL A 1040 -31.00 8.85 28.96
C VAL A 1040 -30.31 9.73 30.00
N SER A 1041 -30.19 9.24 31.24
CA SER A 1041 -29.48 9.90 32.34
C SER A 1041 -28.86 8.88 33.29
N LEU A 1042 -27.83 9.30 34.03
CA LEU A 1042 -27.25 8.56 35.13
C LEU A 1042 -27.29 9.47 36.36
N ASP A 1043 -28.32 9.31 37.18
CA ASP A 1043 -28.60 10.25 38.25
C ASP A 1043 -27.90 9.79 39.54
N ASN A 1044 -27.16 10.72 40.17
CA ASN A 1044 -26.52 10.51 41.48
C ASN A 1044 -27.51 10.90 42.59
N GLU A 1045 -28.59 10.14 42.73
CA GLU A 1045 -29.74 10.55 43.56
C GLU A 1045 -29.59 10.20 45.04
N THR A 1046 -28.79 9.20 45.41
CA THR A 1046 -28.84 8.63 46.77
C THR A 1046 -27.50 8.73 47.50
N GLU A 1047 -27.39 9.67 48.43
CA GLU A 1047 -26.35 9.65 49.46
C GLU A 1047 -26.71 8.62 50.54
N VAL A 1048 -25.91 7.56 50.63
CA VAL A 1048 -25.97 6.55 51.69
C VAL A 1048 -25.04 6.98 52.81
N GLU A 1049 -25.59 7.16 54.00
CA GLU A 1049 -24.82 7.46 55.21
C GLU A 1049 -24.66 6.21 56.08
N ALA A 1050 -23.44 5.95 56.53
CA ALA A 1050 -23.15 4.97 57.55
C ALA A 1050 -22.40 5.64 58.71
N ALA A 1051 -22.82 5.34 59.95
CA ALA A 1051 -22.26 5.91 61.16
C ALA A 1051 -21.81 4.81 62.13
N THR A 1052 -20.67 4.99 62.79
CA THR A 1052 -20.18 4.04 63.79
C THR A 1052 -20.83 4.28 65.16
N GLY A 1053 -21.51 3.28 65.71
CA GLY A 1053 -22.04 3.31 67.08
C GLY A 1053 -20.98 2.95 68.12
N GLY A 1054 -20.40 3.96 68.78
CA GLY A 1054 -19.51 3.77 69.94
C GLY A 1054 -20.32 3.63 71.24
N GLY A 1055 -20.32 2.45 71.85
CA GLY A 1055 -20.85 2.27 73.20
C GLY A 1055 -19.88 2.85 74.24
N GLY A 1056 -20.10 4.10 74.66
CA GLY A 1056 -19.35 4.76 75.73
C GLY A 1056 -19.12 6.25 75.47
N GLU A 1057 -19.26 7.07 76.50
CA GLU A 1057 -19.28 8.54 76.49
C GLU A 1057 -18.32 9.23 75.51
N ALA A 1058 -18.88 10.16 74.72
CA ALA A 1058 -18.25 11.34 74.14
C ALA A 1058 -16.97 11.14 73.29
N VAL A 1059 -17.02 10.28 72.27
CA VAL A 1059 -16.12 10.37 71.10
C VAL A 1059 -17.00 10.54 69.85
N GLY A 1060 -16.77 11.60 69.08
CA GLY A 1060 -17.54 11.92 67.87
C GLY A 1060 -17.53 10.76 66.88
N GLY A 1061 -18.71 10.28 66.51
CA GLY A 1061 -18.85 9.22 65.51
C GLY A 1061 -18.38 9.70 64.14
N THR A 1062 -17.58 8.89 63.47
CA THR A 1062 -17.17 9.13 62.08
C THR A 1062 -18.32 8.69 61.16
N THR A 1063 -18.83 9.61 60.34
CA THR A 1063 -19.84 9.31 59.31
C THR A 1063 -19.14 9.19 57.97
N ALA A 1064 -19.42 8.12 57.22
CA ALA A 1064 -19.05 8.03 55.80
C ALA A 1064 -20.30 8.26 54.96
N THR A 1065 -20.15 9.06 53.90
CA THR A 1065 -21.14 9.26 52.84
C THR A 1065 -20.63 8.58 51.58
N GLY A 1066 -21.54 7.98 50.82
CA GLY A 1066 -21.25 7.45 49.48
C GLY A 1066 -22.47 7.60 48.59
N THR A 1067 -22.27 7.73 47.29
CA THR A 1067 -23.36 7.93 46.31
C THR A 1067 -23.55 6.68 45.46
N ILE A 1068 -24.80 6.23 45.31
CA ILE A 1068 -25.19 5.21 44.33
C ILE A 1068 -25.71 5.91 43.07
N GLN A 1069 -25.47 5.31 41.90
CA GLN A 1069 -25.90 5.84 40.61
C GLN A 1069 -27.09 5.04 40.09
N LEU A 1070 -28.14 5.72 39.63
CA LEU A 1070 -29.35 5.11 39.07
C LEU A 1070 -29.44 5.42 37.56
N PRO A 1071 -29.18 4.45 36.66
CA PRO A 1071 -29.29 4.67 35.22
C PRO A 1071 -30.73 4.63 34.75
N ILE A 1072 -31.14 5.63 33.97
CA ILE A 1072 -32.39 5.62 33.20
C ILE A 1072 -32.05 5.27 31.75
N ILE A 1073 -32.55 4.15 31.26
CA ILE A 1073 -32.35 3.72 29.88
C ILE A 1073 -33.64 3.71 29.08
N SER A 1074 -33.53 4.05 27.80
CA SER A 1074 -34.59 3.92 26.82
C SER A 1074 -34.30 2.71 25.92
N ILE A 1075 -35.21 1.75 25.89
CA ILE A 1075 -35.13 0.55 25.05
C ILE A 1075 -36.28 0.56 24.04
N SER A 1076 -35.94 0.51 22.76
CA SER A 1076 -36.88 0.34 21.65
C SER A 1076 -36.66 -1.01 20.99
N SER A 1077 -37.72 -1.83 20.85
CA SER A 1077 -37.64 -3.17 20.25
C SER A 1077 -38.69 -3.33 19.15
N ILE A 1078 -38.31 -3.93 18.02
CA ILE A 1078 -39.20 -4.27 16.91
C ILE A 1078 -38.94 -5.72 16.50
N ALA A 1079 -40.00 -6.52 16.40
CA ALA A 1079 -39.97 -7.86 15.83
C ALA A 1079 -41.05 -7.97 14.75
N THR A 1080 -40.67 -8.14 13.48
CA THR A 1080 -41.60 -8.15 12.35
C THR A 1080 -41.07 -8.93 11.15
N GLY A 1081 -41.98 -9.33 10.25
CA GLY A 1081 -41.65 -9.91 8.94
C GLY A 1081 -42.08 -8.96 7.83
N VAL A 1082 -41.17 -8.61 6.92
CA VAL A 1082 -41.42 -7.67 5.81
C VAL A 1082 -40.83 -8.18 4.50
N THR A 1083 -41.46 -7.84 3.38
CA THR A 1083 -40.92 -8.08 2.05
C THR A 1083 -40.50 -6.75 1.44
N VAL A 1084 -39.26 -6.67 0.97
CA VAL A 1084 -38.64 -5.44 0.47
C VAL A 1084 -38.05 -5.70 -0.92
N PRO A 1085 -38.22 -4.79 -1.89
CA PRO A 1085 -37.54 -4.90 -3.17
C PRO A 1085 -36.01 -4.79 -3.01
N ASP A 1086 -35.26 -5.48 -3.87
CA ASP A 1086 -33.81 -5.41 -3.91
C ASP A 1086 -33.32 -3.96 -4.09
N LYS A 1087 -32.31 -3.57 -3.30
CA LYS A 1087 -31.77 -2.20 -3.18
C LYS A 1087 -32.79 -1.14 -2.77
N GLY A 1088 -34.04 -1.51 -2.53
CA GLY A 1088 -35.07 -0.62 -2.00
C GLY A 1088 -34.96 -0.46 -0.48
N THR A 1089 -35.62 0.55 0.05
CA THR A 1089 -35.62 0.84 1.50
C THR A 1089 -37.04 0.77 2.02
N ILE A 1090 -37.22 0.16 3.20
CA ILE A 1090 -38.48 0.15 3.92
C ILE A 1090 -38.31 0.82 5.29
N LEU A 1091 -39.29 1.63 5.69
CA LEU A 1091 -39.46 2.09 7.07
C LEU A 1091 -40.17 0.99 7.86
N LEU A 1092 -39.45 0.29 8.73
CA LEU A 1092 -40.02 -0.76 9.58
C LEU A 1092 -40.93 -0.19 10.67
N GLY A 1093 -40.55 0.97 11.21
CA GLY A 1093 -41.23 1.59 12.34
C GLY A 1093 -40.37 2.66 12.99
N GLY A 1094 -40.83 3.14 14.14
CA GLY A 1094 -40.20 4.23 14.86
C GLY A 1094 -41.06 4.72 16.02
N GLN A 1095 -40.51 5.65 16.79
CA GLN A 1095 -41.21 6.32 17.89
C GLN A 1095 -40.96 7.81 17.79
N ARG A 1096 -42.03 8.62 17.84
CA ARG A 1096 -41.94 10.07 18.01
C ARG A 1096 -42.45 10.43 19.39
N PHE A 1097 -41.59 11.09 20.16
CA PHE A 1097 -41.87 11.64 21.47
C PHE A 1097 -41.81 13.16 21.39
N VAL A 1098 -42.85 13.84 21.86
CA VAL A 1098 -42.93 15.31 21.85
C VAL A 1098 -43.39 15.74 23.24
N THR A 1099 -42.60 16.59 23.88
CA THR A 1099 -42.96 17.27 25.12
C THR A 1099 -43.01 18.75 24.84
N GLU A 1100 -44.19 19.35 25.00
CA GLU A 1100 -44.40 20.79 24.84
C GLU A 1100 -44.89 21.33 26.18
N SER A 1101 -44.18 22.33 26.71
CA SER A 1101 -44.48 22.98 27.98
C SER A 1101 -44.50 24.47 27.76
N GLU A 1102 -45.65 25.07 28.01
CA GLU A 1102 -45.84 26.51 27.97
C GLU A 1102 -46.26 26.98 29.37
N VAL A 1103 -45.51 27.93 29.90
CA VAL A 1103 -45.77 28.56 31.19
C VAL A 1103 -45.96 30.05 30.96
N GLU A 1104 -47.15 30.55 31.29
CA GLU A 1104 -47.48 31.97 31.30
C GLU A 1104 -47.83 32.38 32.73
N VAL A 1105 -47.08 33.33 33.29
CA VAL A 1105 -47.29 33.88 34.62
C VAL A 1105 -47.36 35.40 34.52
N GLY A 1106 -48.34 36.02 35.17
CA GLY A 1106 -48.45 37.48 35.14
C GLY A 1106 -49.15 38.06 36.35
N VAL A 1107 -48.99 39.37 36.54
CA VAL A 1107 -49.57 40.10 37.66
C VAL A 1107 -51.10 40.15 37.49
N PRO A 1108 -51.91 39.73 38.47
CA PRO A 1108 -53.37 39.77 38.37
C PRO A 1108 -53.89 41.16 38.00
N VAL A 1109 -54.94 41.22 37.18
CA VAL A 1109 -55.55 42.47 36.63
C VAL A 1109 -54.66 43.19 35.61
N LEU A 1110 -53.39 43.49 35.94
CA LEU A 1110 -52.48 44.24 35.06
C LEU A 1110 -52.08 43.47 33.80
N SER A 1111 -51.89 42.15 33.91
CA SER A 1111 -51.66 41.25 32.76
C SER A 1111 -52.80 41.24 31.74
N LYS A 1112 -54.01 41.67 32.11
CA LYS A 1112 -55.19 41.63 31.23
C LYS A 1112 -55.44 42.94 30.49
N LEU A 1113 -54.66 43.99 30.75
CA LEU A 1113 -54.82 45.28 30.08
C LEU A 1113 -54.29 45.21 28.64
N PRO A 1114 -55.08 45.58 27.61
CA PRO A 1114 -54.59 45.65 26.25
C PRO A 1114 -53.45 46.69 26.15
N LEU A 1115 -52.47 46.44 25.28
CA LEU A 1115 -51.23 47.24 25.10
C LEU A 1115 -50.20 47.16 26.24
N LEU A 1116 -50.62 46.98 27.50
CA LEU A 1116 -49.73 46.90 28.65
C LEU A 1116 -49.48 45.48 29.15
N ASN A 1117 -50.30 44.50 28.74
CA ASN A 1117 -50.21 43.07 29.11
C ASN A 1117 -48.76 42.55 29.08
N ARG A 1118 -48.02 42.84 28.00
CA ARG A 1118 -46.66 42.31 27.81
C ARG A 1118 -45.67 42.72 28.90
N PHE A 1119 -45.85 43.87 29.57
CA PHE A 1119 -44.98 44.30 30.67
C PHE A 1119 -45.29 43.60 32.00
N PHE A 1120 -46.38 42.85 32.08
CA PHE A 1120 -46.87 42.20 33.30
C PHE A 1120 -47.10 40.70 33.11
N VAL A 1121 -46.53 40.11 32.04
CA VAL A 1121 -46.64 38.70 31.68
C VAL A 1121 -45.28 38.17 31.28
N ASN A 1122 -44.87 37.09 31.92
CA ASN A 1122 -43.68 36.32 31.62
C ASN A 1122 -44.09 34.99 30.98
N ARG A 1123 -43.51 34.72 29.82
CA ARG A 1123 -43.83 33.53 29.01
C ARG A 1123 -42.55 32.74 28.78
N ILE A 1124 -42.61 31.46 29.09
CA ILE A 1124 -41.57 30.48 28.79
C ILE A 1124 -42.24 29.37 27.97
N GLU A 1125 -41.71 29.15 26.77
CA GLU A 1125 -42.12 28.06 25.88
C GLU A 1125 -40.94 27.12 25.68
N SER A 1126 -41.15 25.83 25.95
CA SER A 1126 -40.17 24.77 25.75
C SER A 1126 -40.79 23.63 24.96
N LYS A 1127 -40.13 23.22 23.90
CA LYS A 1127 -40.56 22.11 23.06
C LYS A 1127 -39.39 21.18 22.78
N GLU A 1128 -39.48 19.95 23.28
CA GLU A 1128 -38.51 18.89 23.07
C GLU A 1128 -39.16 17.80 22.21
N GLU A 1129 -38.61 17.56 21.03
CA GLU A 1129 -39.07 16.53 20.11
C GLU A 1129 -37.95 15.54 19.80
N GLN A 1130 -38.22 14.25 19.95
CA GLN A 1130 -37.30 13.17 19.57
C GLN A 1130 -38.04 12.13 18.73
N THR A 1131 -37.53 11.86 17.53
CA THR A 1131 -38.08 10.86 16.61
C THR A 1131 -37.01 9.82 16.27
N LEU A 1132 -37.25 8.56 16.62
CA LEU A 1132 -36.49 7.39 16.16
C LEU A 1132 -37.18 6.79 14.94
N LEU A 1133 -36.43 6.58 13.85
CA LEU A 1133 -36.87 5.87 12.66
C LEU A 1133 -35.96 4.67 12.42
N ILE A 1134 -36.55 3.52 12.10
CA ILE A 1134 -35.84 2.28 11.84
C ILE A 1134 -36.11 1.87 10.38
N LEU A 1135 -35.07 1.94 9.55
CA LEU A 1135 -35.14 1.58 8.15
C LEU A 1135 -34.31 0.35 7.86
N LEU A 1136 -34.72 -0.42 6.85
CA LEU A 1136 -33.93 -1.51 6.28
C LEU A 1136 -33.82 -1.39 4.77
N LYS A 1137 -32.64 -1.71 4.26
CA LYS A 1137 -32.33 -1.83 2.84
C LYS A 1137 -31.61 -3.15 2.58
N PRO A 1138 -32.31 -4.20 2.09
CA PRO A 1138 -31.65 -5.39 1.59
C PRO A 1138 -31.07 -5.18 0.20
N THR A 1139 -29.94 -5.80 -0.04
CA THR A 1139 -29.26 -5.89 -1.34
C THR A 1139 -28.93 -7.36 -1.59
N ILE A 1140 -29.41 -7.90 -2.70
CA ILE A 1140 -29.10 -9.26 -3.16
C ILE A 1140 -27.75 -9.20 -3.85
N ILE A 1141 -26.80 -9.99 -3.36
CA ILE A 1141 -25.47 -10.15 -3.95
C ILE A 1141 -25.46 -11.47 -4.70
N ILE A 1142 -25.27 -11.38 -6.02
CA ILE A 1142 -25.13 -12.51 -6.94
C ILE A 1142 -23.74 -12.40 -7.55
N GLN A 1143 -22.88 -13.39 -7.31
CA GLN A 1143 -21.47 -13.33 -7.69
C GLN A 1143 -21.28 -13.08 -9.20
N ASN A 1144 -22.01 -13.82 -10.05
CA ASN A 1144 -21.94 -13.63 -11.49
C ASN A 1144 -22.36 -12.22 -11.95
N GLU A 1145 -23.36 -11.60 -11.28
CA GLU A 1145 -23.77 -10.22 -11.58
C GLU A 1145 -22.69 -9.20 -11.16
N GLU A 1146 -22.05 -9.42 -10.01
CA GLU A 1146 -20.96 -8.56 -9.52
C GLU A 1146 -19.68 -8.72 -10.35
N GLU A 1147 -19.36 -9.93 -10.82
CA GLU A 1147 -18.26 -10.18 -11.75
C GLU A 1147 -18.48 -9.46 -13.07
N GLU A 1148 -19.67 -9.58 -13.68
CA GLU A 1148 -20.00 -8.91 -14.94
C GLU A 1148 -20.04 -7.38 -14.76
N ARG A 1149 -20.46 -6.88 -13.59
CA ARG A 1149 -20.45 -5.45 -13.28
C ARG A 1149 -19.03 -4.89 -13.15
N ASN A 1150 -18.12 -5.65 -12.55
CA ASN A 1150 -16.72 -5.25 -12.37
C ASN A 1150 -15.87 -5.51 -13.63
N PHE A 1151 -16.25 -6.51 -14.43
CA PHE A 1151 -15.57 -6.96 -15.64
C PHE A 1151 -16.59 -7.25 -16.76
N PRO A 1152 -17.10 -6.21 -17.44
CA PRO A 1152 -18.08 -6.39 -18.51
C PRO A 1152 -17.53 -7.27 -19.65
N GLY A 1153 -18.31 -8.25 -20.10
CA GLY A 1153 -17.94 -9.24 -21.12
C GLY A 1153 -17.14 -10.43 -20.59
N LEU A 1154 -16.87 -10.50 -19.28
CA LEU A 1154 -16.13 -11.62 -18.68
C LEU A 1154 -16.93 -12.92 -18.82
N LEU A 1155 -18.23 -12.90 -18.52
CA LEU A 1155 -19.07 -14.09 -18.63
C LEU A 1155 -19.13 -14.61 -20.08
N ASP A 1156 -19.17 -13.71 -21.05
CA ASP A 1156 -19.12 -14.06 -22.48
C ASP A 1156 -17.77 -14.66 -22.88
N SER A 1157 -16.67 -14.13 -22.35
CA SER A 1157 -15.31 -14.63 -22.63
C SER A 1157 -15.03 -15.99 -21.98
N LEU A 1158 -15.53 -16.22 -20.76
CA LEU A 1158 -15.40 -17.49 -20.04
C LEU A 1158 -16.28 -18.58 -20.69
N GLY A 1159 -17.46 -18.21 -21.19
CA GLY A 1159 -18.35 -19.11 -21.94
C GLY A 1159 -17.87 -19.47 -23.36
N GLY A 1160 -16.87 -18.74 -23.89
CA GLY A 1160 -16.25 -18.99 -25.21
C GLY A 1160 -14.85 -19.62 -25.15
N GLY A 1161 -14.11 -19.48 -24.05
CA GLY A 1161 -12.65 -19.70 -24.05
C GLY A 1161 -12.12 -21.10 -23.69
N LEU A 1162 -12.93 -22.00 -23.14
CA LEU A 1162 -12.43 -23.28 -22.57
C LEU A 1162 -12.41 -24.48 -23.53
N GLY A 1163 -12.64 -24.27 -24.83
CA GLY A 1163 -12.59 -25.35 -25.85
C GLY A 1163 -11.34 -25.39 -26.74
N ALA A 1164 -10.53 -24.33 -26.81
CA ALA A 1164 -9.50 -24.20 -27.84
C ALA A 1164 -8.09 -24.69 -27.42
N GLY A 1165 -7.98 -25.56 -26.43
CA GLY A 1165 -6.68 -25.98 -25.89
C GLY A 1165 -6.69 -27.29 -25.12
N MET A 1166 -7.11 -28.38 -25.76
CA MET A 1166 -6.59 -29.74 -25.50
C MET A 1166 -6.57 -30.56 -26.78
#